data_AF-A0A5E4HYA3-F1
#
_entry.id   AF-A0A5E4HYA3-F1
#
_cell.length_a   1.000
_cell.length_b   1.000
_cell.length_c   1.000
_cell.angle_alpha   90.00
_cell.angle_beta   90.00
_cell.angle_gamma   90.00
#
_symmetry.space_group_name_H-M   'P 1'
#
loop_
_entity.id
_entity.type
_entity.pdbx_description
1 polymer ?
#
loop_
_entity_poly.entity_id
_entity_poly.type
_entity_poly.pdbx_seq_one_letter_code
_entity_poly.pdbx_strand_id
1 'polypeptide(L)'
;MDWSKPLVVVLLVFLVAVCALRLLETPAPNLFQGAPDSFAAPGLLPPASSFASSSASLSIYEAPVVFNADNQPVLFYEIYASNYAPRTLSKLEVLDGQQNVIYSISGAALNATLLPMQNWSGQTPIRMWIELSGKSIPSSVSHRLYFAGSSTPVSGASSPVMQKPLLTISPPLRNNTWLALNAPDNFEPHRNAIFQLNSNVYVPQRFAIDWVIGKDGALGAGNRSSNFDDYAYGQDVLAVADGTVVLMQDGVPDNVPGAKPPININRLGGNFIVLDLHNGYYAFYGHMIPGSLRVKVGGNVSTGQVIGSLGNSGNSDAAHLHFHICDSMDYLFCHGQPYAFSSYYAAPAVADGKLANRPLLPYSNSMPGNNEWVQWRDGNISSSTLLPGTRVGSLIYVSSFEGGSKYKTLNNSFTVLDLHGSFREMGRQYGYLMREEMQEAYARTMNETAAMGMPKQYVDEAGDTLYNSNSQKYVELMQGMSETSGLTLQQHKELNGGVISLITAYMVKSANDATPSNASLAAASAGNVMASDPRLSACSGVAFWGDYSADGKLYFGRNWDMVKSLLVPYLPYMTLAVYHPDSGHSVANLEWVGEVYTETAMNDQGLFLELNNGQQADAAHYEGRPFAAVKLLDFMFDSSDMNDIYREFNTTLPSDSYLIQVADQNAAYSYEWSSTMGARRRSENVSGLLVTYNSFVPPYPASWEGVINPPTPTADDMRRANFLKLANSPEYKGQMEVEKMKQLLSIGYREGGGMLPDNVYQVIAVPADYTMWIHGQNYSGWEEVDLKPLFGK
;
A
#
# COMPACT_ATOMS: atom_id res chain seq x y z
N MET A 1 36.43 -13.52 24.95
CA MET A 1 37.17 -12.87 26.05
C MET A 1 37.06 -11.38 25.85
N ASP A 2 36.35 -10.75 26.78
CA ASP A 2 36.19 -9.30 26.98
C ASP A 2 37.47 -8.70 27.61
N TRP A 3 37.58 -7.36 27.68
CA TRP A 3 38.12 -6.53 28.79
C TRP A 3 38.38 -5.08 28.27
N SER A 4 37.33 -4.26 28.33
CA SER A 4 37.25 -2.92 28.96
C SER A 4 38.45 -1.92 28.99
N LYS A 5 38.11 -0.66 28.64
CA LYS A 5 38.89 0.60 28.79
C LYS A 5 39.46 0.80 30.22
N PRO A 6 40.47 1.69 30.44
CA PRO A 6 40.12 3.08 30.78
C PRO A 6 41.18 4.20 30.51
N LEU A 7 40.67 5.45 30.49
CA LEU A 7 41.21 6.70 31.09
C LEU A 7 42.44 7.49 30.50
N VAL A 8 42.12 8.73 30.03
CA VAL A 8 42.45 10.04 30.67
C VAL A 8 43.63 10.94 30.20
N VAL A 9 43.26 12.18 29.82
CA VAL A 9 43.85 13.52 30.14
C VAL A 9 45.10 14.02 29.37
N VAL A 10 45.32 15.31 29.04
CA VAL A 10 44.53 16.57 28.89
C VAL A 10 45.53 17.71 28.51
N LEU A 11 45.07 18.75 27.76
CA LEU A 11 45.52 20.18 27.74
C LEU A 11 46.96 20.53 27.20
N LEU A 12 47.32 21.69 26.60
CA LEU A 12 46.69 23.02 26.42
C LEU A 12 47.59 24.00 25.58
N VAL A 13 46.94 25.04 25.02
CA VAL A 13 47.32 26.46 24.72
C VAL A 13 48.39 26.81 23.65
N PHE A 14 48.39 27.96 22.93
CA PHE A 14 48.07 29.40 23.22
C PHE A 14 47.87 30.21 21.88
N LEU A 15 47.38 31.47 21.75
CA LEU A 15 47.26 32.72 22.55
C LEU A 15 46.25 33.68 21.79
N VAL A 16 45.19 34.31 22.38
CA VAL A 16 45.10 35.67 23.05
C VAL A 16 44.58 36.79 22.10
N ALA A 17 43.67 37.73 22.42
CA ALA A 17 43.43 38.63 23.58
C ALA A 17 41.99 39.24 23.51
N VAL A 18 41.31 39.86 24.50
CA VAL A 18 41.45 40.11 25.96
C VAL A 18 40.11 40.71 26.47
N CYS A 19 39.61 40.14 27.59
CA CYS A 19 38.96 40.70 28.81
C CYS A 19 37.92 41.86 28.79
N ALA A 20 36.99 42.02 29.75
CA ALA A 20 36.42 41.19 30.83
C ALA A 20 35.32 42.00 31.60
N LEU A 21 34.21 41.33 31.95
CA LEU A 21 33.47 41.30 33.25
C LEU A 21 33.13 42.59 34.07
N ARG A 22 31.84 42.82 34.39
CA ARG A 22 31.18 42.61 35.73
C ARG A 22 29.80 43.31 35.91
N LEU A 23 28.84 42.54 36.45
CA LEU A 23 27.84 42.77 37.52
C LEU A 23 27.02 44.08 37.65
N LEU A 24 25.67 43.87 37.64
CA LEU A 24 24.57 44.36 38.51
C LEU A 24 24.53 45.78 39.13
N GLU A 25 23.33 46.38 38.98
CA GLU A 25 22.60 47.33 39.84
C GLU A 25 22.75 48.88 39.73
N THR A 26 21.70 49.49 39.14
CA THR A 26 21.04 50.81 39.45
C THR A 26 21.78 52.13 39.09
N PRO A 27 21.11 53.29 39.18
CA PRO A 27 20.33 53.99 38.15
C PRO A 27 21.05 55.23 37.54
N ALA A 28 20.56 55.72 36.40
CA ALA A 28 21.15 56.83 35.66
C ALA A 28 21.11 58.18 36.42
N PRO A 29 22.22 58.95 36.44
CA PRO A 29 22.22 60.33 36.90
C PRO A 29 21.87 61.31 35.76
N ASN A 30 21.10 62.32 36.13
CA ASN A 30 20.94 63.58 35.40
C ASN A 30 22.30 64.24 35.14
N LEU A 31 22.46 64.84 33.95
CA LEU A 31 22.95 66.22 33.75
C LEU A 31 23.21 66.43 32.25
N PHE A 32 22.40 67.28 31.61
CA PHE A 32 22.93 68.43 30.87
C PHE A 32 21.85 69.52 30.77
N GLN A 33 22.10 70.59 31.53
CA GLN A 33 21.51 71.90 31.38
C GLN A 33 22.06 72.56 30.11
N GLY A 34 21.22 73.35 29.43
CA GLY A 34 21.63 74.22 28.33
C GLY A 34 20.45 74.76 27.53
N ALA A 35 19.65 75.62 28.16
CA ALA A 35 18.68 76.47 27.45
C ALA A 35 19.41 77.64 26.74
N PRO A 36 18.76 78.22 25.71
CA PRO A 36 18.38 79.61 25.88
C PRO A 36 16.91 79.88 25.57
N ASP A 37 16.39 80.84 26.32
CA ASP A 37 15.05 81.39 26.29
C ASP A 37 14.64 81.98 24.93
N SER A 38 13.41 81.69 24.50
CA SER A 38 12.42 82.74 24.18
C SER A 38 11.13 82.15 23.58
N PHE A 39 10.05 82.87 23.85
CA PHE A 39 8.70 82.81 23.25
C PHE A 39 7.59 82.08 24.00
N ALA A 40 6.84 82.91 24.74
CA ALA A 40 5.39 83.08 24.71
C ALA A 40 4.49 81.93 25.21
N ALA A 41 3.67 82.29 26.20
CA ALA A 41 2.64 81.47 26.82
C ALA A 41 1.72 80.76 25.79
N PRO A 42 1.48 79.44 25.91
CA PRO A 42 0.46 78.78 25.13
C PRO A 42 -0.92 79.18 25.67
N GLY A 43 -1.72 79.77 24.79
CA GLY A 43 -3.15 79.93 24.99
C GLY A 43 -3.81 78.57 25.22
N LEU A 44 -4.81 78.61 26.10
CA LEU A 44 -5.98 77.73 26.19
C LEU A 44 -5.93 76.47 25.32
N LEU A 45 -5.76 75.32 25.99
CA LEU A 45 -6.15 74.02 25.47
C LEU A 45 -7.57 74.14 24.85
N PRO A 46 -7.82 73.60 23.64
CA PRO A 46 -9.19 73.48 23.17
C PRO A 46 -9.99 72.66 24.20
N PRO A 47 -11.30 72.94 24.38
CA PRO A 47 -12.11 72.23 25.34
C PRO A 47 -11.97 70.73 25.08
N ALA A 48 -11.82 69.95 26.15
CA ALA A 48 -11.74 68.50 26.10
C ALA A 48 -12.90 67.97 25.23
N SER A 49 -12.61 67.66 23.97
CA SER A 49 -13.40 66.73 23.20
C SER A 49 -13.40 65.47 24.04
N SER A 50 -14.57 65.08 24.53
CA SER A 50 -14.76 63.82 25.24
C SER A 50 -14.06 62.73 24.45
N PHE A 51 -12.93 62.23 24.96
CA PHE A 51 -12.37 60.97 24.48
C PHE A 51 -13.42 59.93 24.83
N ALA A 52 -14.29 59.60 23.88
CA ALA A 52 -15.13 58.43 24.00
C ALA A 52 -14.18 57.24 24.00
N SER A 53 -13.88 56.69 25.17
CA SER A 53 -13.20 55.41 25.26
C SER A 53 -14.09 54.39 24.54
N SER A 54 -13.68 53.92 23.36
CA SER A 54 -14.40 52.87 22.66
C SER A 54 -14.43 51.64 23.57
N SER A 55 -15.61 51.15 23.94
CA SER A 55 -15.75 49.97 24.80
C SER A 55 -15.22 48.69 24.16
N ALA A 56 -14.99 48.70 22.85
CA ALA A 56 -14.39 47.62 22.08
C ALA A 56 -13.67 48.17 20.84
N SER A 57 -12.77 47.37 20.24
CA SER A 57 -12.19 47.62 18.90
C SER A 57 -12.33 46.39 18.02
N LEU A 58 -12.35 46.60 16.70
CA LEU A 58 -12.51 45.55 15.70
C LEU A 58 -11.34 45.60 14.73
N SER A 59 -10.81 44.43 14.40
CA SER A 59 -9.76 44.26 13.42
C SER A 59 -10.04 43.05 12.56
N ILE A 60 -9.67 43.14 11.30
CA ILE A 60 -9.66 42.02 10.36
C ILE A 60 -8.23 41.89 9.91
N TYR A 61 -7.61 40.76 10.24
CA TYR A 61 -6.22 40.50 9.86
C TYR A 61 -6.14 40.00 8.43
N GLU A 62 -7.03 39.09 8.05
CA GLU A 62 -7.14 38.56 6.69
C GLU A 62 -8.37 39.09 5.97
N ALA A 63 -8.17 39.59 4.74
CA ALA A 63 -9.24 40.12 3.92
C ALA A 63 -10.35 39.07 3.77
N PRO A 64 -11.64 39.45 3.88
CA PRO A 64 -12.74 38.53 3.66
C PRO A 64 -12.67 37.85 2.29
N VAL A 65 -12.82 36.54 2.25
CA VAL A 65 -12.72 35.78 1.00
C VAL A 65 -14.04 35.09 0.70
N VAL A 66 -14.38 35.02 -0.58
CA VAL A 66 -15.51 34.22 -1.06
C VAL A 66 -14.99 32.95 -1.71
N PHE A 67 -15.53 31.81 -1.29
CA PHE A 67 -15.33 30.54 -1.97
C PHE A 67 -16.67 29.81 -2.13
N ASN A 68 -16.70 28.79 -2.98
CA ASN A 68 -17.89 27.97 -3.18
C ASN A 68 -17.82 26.75 -2.26
N ALA A 69 -18.67 26.70 -1.22
CA ALA A 69 -18.93 25.48 -0.45
C ALA A 69 -20.20 24.85 -1.01
N ASP A 70 -20.12 23.61 -1.52
CA ASP A 70 -21.28 22.88 -2.07
C ASP A 70 -22.09 23.68 -3.11
N ASN A 71 -21.37 24.33 -4.04
CA ASN A 71 -21.87 25.26 -5.05
C ASN A 71 -22.58 26.53 -4.51
N GLN A 72 -22.48 26.81 -3.22
CA GLN A 72 -22.98 28.05 -2.61
C GLN A 72 -21.82 29.01 -2.33
N PRO A 73 -21.91 30.28 -2.78
CA PRO A 73 -20.90 31.27 -2.45
C PRO A 73 -21.00 31.62 -0.95
N VAL A 74 -19.91 31.42 -0.22
CA VAL A 74 -19.79 31.72 1.20
C VAL A 74 -18.74 32.80 1.41
N LEU A 75 -19.13 33.89 2.07
CA LEU A 75 -18.19 34.87 2.58
C LEU A 75 -17.66 34.39 3.94
N PHE A 76 -16.35 34.13 3.98
CA PHE A 76 -15.67 33.45 5.07
C PHE A 76 -14.53 34.33 5.58
N TYR A 77 -14.42 34.54 6.90
CA TYR A 77 -13.36 35.30 7.59
C TYR A 77 -13.53 35.37 9.11
N GLU A 78 -12.57 35.96 9.80
CA GLU A 78 -12.57 36.19 11.24
C GLU A 78 -12.55 37.70 11.53
N ILE A 79 -13.42 38.14 12.45
CA ILE A 79 -13.37 39.47 13.03
C ILE A 79 -12.70 39.35 14.39
N TYR A 80 -11.57 40.01 14.60
CA TYR A 80 -10.89 40.05 15.89
C TYR A 80 -11.44 41.21 16.70
N ALA A 81 -12.26 40.87 17.71
CA ALA A 81 -12.92 41.84 18.55
C ALA A 81 -12.24 41.91 19.93
N SER A 82 -11.76 43.10 20.28
CA SER A 82 -11.23 43.38 21.62
C SER A 82 -12.31 43.99 22.49
N ASN A 83 -12.62 43.36 23.61
CA ASN A 83 -13.60 43.87 24.58
C ASN A 83 -12.89 44.51 25.78
N TYR A 84 -12.87 45.84 25.86
CA TYR A 84 -12.15 46.58 26.91
C TYR A 84 -12.97 46.72 28.20
N ALA A 85 -14.28 46.44 28.15
CA ALA A 85 -15.15 46.34 29.30
C ALA A 85 -16.13 45.18 29.04
N PRO A 86 -16.14 44.09 29.84
CA PRO A 86 -16.76 42.79 29.51
C PRO A 86 -18.30 42.87 29.43
N ARG A 87 -18.81 43.56 28.42
CA ARG A 87 -20.22 43.69 28.08
C ARG A 87 -20.59 42.56 27.13
N THR A 88 -21.78 42.02 27.31
CA THR A 88 -22.33 40.98 26.44
C THR A 88 -22.71 41.56 25.08
N LEU A 89 -22.25 40.92 24.00
CA LEU A 89 -22.65 41.26 22.63
C LEU A 89 -24.11 40.82 22.40
N SER A 90 -24.98 41.73 21.98
CA SER A 90 -26.41 41.47 21.78
C SER A 90 -26.81 41.31 20.31
N LYS A 91 -26.08 41.97 19.39
CA LYS A 91 -26.30 41.89 17.94
C LYS A 91 -25.02 42.18 17.17
N LEU A 92 -24.82 41.49 16.05
CA LEU A 92 -23.77 41.76 15.08
C LEU A 92 -24.40 41.93 13.70
N GLU A 93 -23.99 42.97 12.98
CA GLU A 93 -24.37 43.21 11.58
C GLU A 93 -23.13 43.31 10.69
N VAL A 94 -23.27 42.82 9.47
CA VAL A 94 -22.30 42.96 8.38
C VAL A 94 -22.96 43.78 7.28
N LEU A 95 -22.24 44.79 6.81
CA LEU A 95 -22.70 45.73 5.81
C LEU A 95 -21.82 45.65 4.56
N ASP A 96 -22.41 45.86 3.39
CA ASP A 96 -21.67 46.02 2.14
C ASP A 96 -21.01 47.41 2.00
N GLY A 97 -20.34 47.64 0.87
CA GLY A 97 -19.70 48.92 0.56
C GLY A 97 -20.67 50.11 0.43
N GLN A 98 -21.96 49.83 0.21
CA GLN A 98 -23.04 50.82 0.15
C GLN A 98 -23.75 51.01 1.50
N GLN A 99 -23.23 50.38 2.57
CA GLN A 99 -23.79 50.40 3.92
C GLN A 99 -25.17 49.73 4.04
N ASN A 100 -25.52 48.81 3.14
CA ASN A 100 -26.69 47.94 3.31
C ASN A 100 -26.33 46.77 4.21
N VAL A 101 -27.24 46.37 5.11
CA VAL A 101 -27.04 45.19 5.95
C VAL A 101 -27.24 43.92 5.11
N ILE A 102 -26.16 43.15 4.91
CA ILE A 102 -26.17 41.89 4.13
C ILE A 102 -26.29 40.65 5.02
N TYR A 103 -25.95 40.79 6.30
CA TYR A 103 -26.07 39.77 7.33
C TYR A 103 -26.30 40.40 8.70
N SER A 104 -27.17 39.80 9.52
CA SER A 104 -27.45 40.25 10.87
C SER A 104 -27.74 39.04 11.75
N ILE A 105 -27.12 38.97 12.92
CA ILE A 105 -27.29 37.89 13.88
C ILE A 105 -27.46 38.46 15.29
N SER A 106 -28.41 37.90 16.05
CA SER A 106 -28.73 38.31 17.42
C SER A 106 -29.34 37.16 18.23
N GLY A 107 -29.47 37.33 19.54
CA GLY A 107 -30.17 36.37 20.41
C GLY A 107 -29.52 34.99 20.40
N ALA A 108 -30.33 33.93 20.33
CA ALA A 108 -29.86 32.54 20.41
C ALA A 108 -28.87 32.16 19.30
N ALA A 109 -29.05 32.66 18.07
CA ALA A 109 -28.14 32.38 16.96
C ALA A 109 -26.76 33.03 17.17
N LEU A 110 -26.73 34.27 17.67
CA LEU A 110 -25.49 34.94 18.04
C LEU A 110 -24.80 34.18 19.17
N ASN A 111 -25.57 33.77 20.17
CA ASN A 111 -25.05 32.97 21.28
C ASN A 111 -24.40 31.68 20.78
N ALA A 112 -25.01 30.95 19.85
CA ALA A 112 -24.43 29.74 19.27
C ALA A 112 -23.11 30.04 18.52
N THR A 113 -23.04 31.14 17.78
CA THR A 113 -21.82 31.57 17.06
C THR A 113 -20.70 31.98 18.01
N LEU A 114 -21.05 32.52 19.17
CA LEU A 114 -20.08 33.00 20.14
C LEU A 114 -19.61 31.92 21.12
N LEU A 115 -20.35 30.84 21.37
CA LEU A 115 -19.99 29.88 22.43
C LEU A 115 -18.59 29.29 22.22
N PRO A 116 -17.73 29.28 23.27
CA PRO A 116 -18.01 29.58 24.68
C PRO A 116 -17.85 31.05 25.13
N MET A 117 -17.63 31.99 24.21
CA MET A 117 -17.15 33.37 24.44
C MET A 117 -18.19 34.39 24.97
N GLN A 118 -19.25 34.01 25.68
CA GLN A 118 -20.33 34.98 25.97
C GLN A 118 -19.94 36.20 26.85
N ASN A 119 -18.78 36.18 27.53
CA ASN A 119 -18.25 37.31 28.31
C ASN A 119 -16.72 37.31 28.29
N TRP A 120 -16.11 37.65 27.15
CA TRP A 120 -14.66 37.65 26.99
C TRP A 120 -14.02 39.00 27.37
N SER A 121 -12.78 38.94 27.84
CA SER A 121 -11.87 40.08 27.95
C SER A 121 -10.68 39.85 27.01
N GLY A 122 -10.10 40.92 26.45
CA GLY A 122 -9.04 40.82 25.45
C GLY A 122 -9.57 40.63 24.03
N GLN A 123 -8.66 40.32 23.10
CA GLN A 123 -8.98 40.13 21.69
C GLN A 123 -9.38 38.68 21.41
N THR A 124 -10.54 38.48 20.77
CA THR A 124 -11.03 37.15 20.42
C THR A 124 -11.61 37.13 19.00
N PRO A 125 -11.38 36.07 18.20
CA PRO A 125 -11.97 35.93 16.87
C PRO A 125 -13.47 35.60 16.95
N ILE A 126 -14.27 36.34 16.20
CA ILE A 126 -15.66 36.05 15.84
C ILE A 126 -15.63 35.49 14.41
N ARG A 127 -16.02 34.23 14.25
CA ARG A 127 -15.92 33.49 12.99
C ARG A 127 -17.15 33.78 12.14
N MET A 128 -16.91 34.18 10.90
CA MET A 128 -17.94 34.55 9.96
C MET A 128 -18.06 33.48 8.89
N TRP A 129 -19.28 32.97 8.73
CA TRP A 129 -19.75 32.13 7.63
C TRP A 129 -21.06 32.73 7.16
N ILE A 130 -21.04 33.37 5.98
CA ILE A 130 -22.20 34.09 5.47
C ILE A 130 -22.50 33.57 4.07
N GLU A 131 -23.59 32.82 3.95
CA GLU A 131 -24.11 32.38 2.66
C GLU A 131 -24.64 33.56 1.87
N LEU A 132 -24.18 33.65 0.62
CA LEU A 132 -24.53 34.71 -0.33
C LEU A 132 -25.48 34.24 -1.43
N SER A 133 -26.13 33.10 -1.26
CA SER A 133 -27.05 32.51 -2.26
C SER A 133 -28.11 33.53 -2.71
N GLY A 134 -28.14 33.82 -4.01
CA GLY A 134 -29.05 34.81 -4.61
C GLY A 134 -28.71 36.29 -4.32
N LYS A 135 -27.55 36.58 -3.69
CA LYS A 135 -27.05 37.94 -3.41
C LYS A 135 -25.82 38.25 -4.26
N SER A 136 -25.58 39.53 -4.54
CA SER A 136 -24.33 39.98 -5.16
C SER A 136 -23.18 39.87 -4.15
N ILE A 137 -22.01 39.44 -4.61
CA ILE A 137 -20.79 39.45 -3.80
C ILE A 137 -20.39 40.90 -3.51
N PRO A 138 -20.31 41.33 -2.24
CA PRO A 138 -19.91 42.69 -1.91
C PRO A 138 -18.42 42.91 -2.28
N SER A 139 -18.08 44.12 -2.72
CA SER A 139 -16.67 44.51 -2.99
C SER A 139 -15.88 44.78 -1.70
N SER A 140 -16.59 45.10 -0.61
CA SER A 140 -16.04 45.35 0.72
C SER A 140 -17.10 45.10 1.78
N VAL A 141 -16.70 44.78 3.00
CA VAL A 141 -17.60 44.65 4.14
C VAL A 141 -17.16 45.49 5.34
N SER A 142 -18.13 45.91 6.14
CA SER A 142 -17.91 46.56 7.45
C SER A 142 -18.87 45.99 8.49
N HIS A 143 -18.63 46.27 9.77
CA HIS A 143 -19.29 45.57 10.87
C HIS A 143 -19.87 46.54 11.88
N ARG A 144 -21.02 46.19 12.47
CA ARG A 144 -21.59 46.88 13.63
C ARG A 144 -21.85 45.89 14.76
N LEU A 145 -21.22 46.10 15.90
CA LEU A 145 -21.41 45.31 17.12
C LEU A 145 -22.22 46.11 18.14
N TYR A 146 -23.34 45.57 18.56
CA TYR A 146 -24.23 46.15 19.57
C TYR A 146 -24.04 45.39 20.87
N PHE A 147 -23.77 46.12 21.96
CA PHE A 147 -23.58 45.54 23.29
C PHE A 147 -24.81 45.79 24.16
N ALA A 148 -25.10 44.87 25.08
CA ALA A 148 -26.21 45.00 26.03
C ALA A 148 -26.13 46.33 26.80
N GLY A 149 -27.27 47.03 26.88
CA GLY A 149 -27.36 48.34 27.54
C GLY A 149 -26.80 49.52 26.74
N SER A 150 -26.44 49.34 25.46
CA SER A 150 -26.08 50.43 24.53
C SER A 150 -26.92 50.36 23.25
N SER A 151 -27.41 51.50 22.78
CA SER A 151 -28.04 51.65 21.46
C SER A 151 -27.05 52.06 20.36
N THR A 152 -25.85 52.51 20.74
CA THR A 152 -24.81 52.93 19.79
C THR A 152 -23.88 51.75 19.50
N PRO A 153 -23.74 51.32 18.23
CA PRO A 153 -22.85 50.22 17.88
C PRO A 153 -21.37 50.64 17.86
N VAL A 154 -20.50 49.69 18.11
CA VAL A 154 -19.07 49.79 17.76
C VAL A 154 -18.95 49.39 16.29
N SER A 155 -18.43 50.31 15.47
CA SER A 155 -18.29 50.08 14.02
C SER A 155 -16.86 49.71 13.66
N GLY A 156 -16.70 48.72 12.79
CA GLY A 156 -15.41 48.31 12.25
C GLY A 156 -15.03 49.08 10.99
N ALA A 157 -13.74 49.13 10.68
CA ALA A 157 -13.27 49.68 9.41
C ALA A 157 -13.77 48.83 8.22
N SER A 158 -13.95 49.47 7.07
CA SER A 158 -14.25 48.76 5.82
C SER A 158 -13.06 47.89 5.42
N SER A 159 -13.33 46.63 5.08
CA SER A 159 -12.35 45.66 4.61
C SER A 159 -12.70 45.20 3.19
N PRO A 160 -11.77 45.24 2.22
CA PRO A 160 -12.04 44.77 0.87
C PRO A 160 -12.29 43.27 0.87
N VAL A 161 -13.27 42.82 0.08
CA VAL A 161 -13.49 41.39 -0.14
C VAL A 161 -12.55 40.94 -1.25
N MET A 162 -11.74 39.92 -0.99
CA MET A 162 -10.84 39.34 -1.97
C MET A 162 -11.66 38.61 -3.04
N GLN A 163 -11.55 39.10 -4.28
CA GLN A 163 -12.21 38.53 -5.47
C GLN A 163 -11.19 37.91 -6.43
N LYS A 164 -10.28 37.07 -5.90
CA LYS A 164 -9.37 36.29 -6.74
C LYS A 164 -10.07 35.02 -7.23
N PRO A 165 -9.82 34.56 -8.48
CA PRO A 165 -10.23 33.22 -8.88
C PRO A 165 -9.67 32.19 -7.90
N LEU A 166 -10.50 31.22 -7.50
CA LEU A 166 -10.06 30.12 -6.65
C LEU A 166 -9.02 29.28 -7.41
N LEU A 167 -8.00 28.82 -6.70
CA LEU A 167 -7.09 27.81 -7.23
C LEU A 167 -7.87 26.50 -7.38
N THR A 168 -8.06 26.04 -8.62
CA THR A 168 -8.64 24.72 -8.88
C THR A 168 -7.53 23.67 -8.86
N ILE A 169 -7.73 22.61 -8.08
CA ILE A 169 -6.76 21.53 -7.89
C ILE A 169 -7.34 20.16 -8.26
N SER A 170 -6.46 19.19 -8.54
CA SER A 170 -6.84 17.78 -8.65
C SER A 170 -6.99 17.15 -7.25
N PRO A 171 -7.64 15.98 -7.15
CA PRO A 171 -7.69 15.24 -5.90
C PRO A 171 -6.30 14.93 -5.32
N PRO A 172 -6.09 15.08 -4.00
CA PRO A 172 -4.84 14.70 -3.33
C PRO A 172 -4.72 13.19 -3.10
N LEU A 173 -5.75 12.42 -3.48
CA LEU A 173 -5.94 11.02 -3.14
C LEU A 173 -6.65 10.30 -4.30
N ARG A 174 -6.46 8.98 -4.39
CA ARG A 174 -7.11 8.11 -5.40
C ARG A 174 -8.64 8.10 -5.27
N ASN A 175 -9.31 7.53 -6.28
CA ASN A 175 -10.77 7.33 -6.28
C ASN A 175 -11.19 6.29 -5.24
N ASN A 176 -11.53 6.78 -4.04
CA ASN A 176 -12.29 6.09 -3.01
C ASN A 176 -13.45 7.00 -2.58
N THR A 177 -14.28 6.51 -1.65
CA THR A 177 -15.25 7.33 -0.93
C THR A 177 -14.56 7.88 0.32
N TRP A 178 -14.20 9.15 0.28
CA TRP A 178 -13.48 9.84 1.33
C TRP A 178 -14.44 10.65 2.19
N LEU A 179 -14.22 10.72 3.50
CA LEU A 179 -14.93 11.65 4.37
C LEU A 179 -14.06 12.89 4.56
N ALA A 180 -14.62 14.07 4.27
CA ALA A 180 -14.01 15.36 4.55
C ALA A 180 -14.24 15.73 6.02
N LEU A 181 -13.35 15.30 6.91
CA LEU A 181 -13.38 15.64 8.33
C LEU A 181 -12.67 16.96 8.59
N ASN A 182 -13.12 17.68 9.63
CA ASN A 182 -12.58 18.97 10.03
C ASN A 182 -12.49 19.98 8.87
N ALA A 183 -13.36 19.82 7.85
CA ALA A 183 -13.38 20.68 6.68
C ALA A 183 -13.87 22.09 7.09
N PRO A 184 -13.81 23.09 6.19
CA PRO A 184 -14.17 24.46 6.54
C PRO A 184 -15.59 24.57 7.13
N ASP A 185 -15.66 25.00 8.39
CA ASP A 185 -16.87 25.36 9.13
C ASP A 185 -16.48 26.35 10.27
N ASN A 186 -17.45 26.87 11.03
CA ASN A 186 -17.19 27.77 12.15
C ASN A 186 -16.68 27.07 13.41
N PHE A 187 -16.99 25.79 13.62
CA PHE A 187 -16.74 25.14 14.91
C PHE A 187 -15.68 24.03 14.89
N GLU A 188 -15.08 23.77 13.73
CA GLU A 188 -14.10 22.71 13.56
C GLU A 188 -12.73 23.07 14.18
N PRO A 189 -11.96 22.06 14.66
CA PRO A 189 -10.63 22.27 15.25
C PRO A 189 -9.68 23.09 14.36
N HIS A 190 -9.68 22.83 13.05
CA HIS A 190 -8.88 23.57 12.07
C HIS A 190 -9.17 25.07 12.05
N ARG A 191 -10.44 25.45 12.23
CA ARG A 191 -10.84 26.87 12.31
C ARG A 191 -10.29 27.57 13.55
N ASN A 192 -9.90 26.81 14.56
CA ASN A 192 -9.36 27.30 15.82
C ASN A 192 -7.82 27.30 15.87
N ALA A 193 -7.15 26.80 14.83
CA ALA A 193 -5.69 26.79 14.72
C ALA A 193 -5.15 28.18 14.36
N ILE A 194 -5.21 29.11 15.33
CA ILE A 194 -4.71 30.48 15.20
C ILE A 194 -3.38 30.59 15.95
N PHE A 195 -2.32 30.95 15.22
CA PHE A 195 -0.97 31.10 15.76
C PHE A 195 -0.60 32.57 15.87
N GLN A 196 0.08 32.95 16.96
CA GLN A 196 0.62 34.29 17.12
C GLN A 196 2.14 34.24 17.24
N LEU A 197 2.82 35.00 16.39
CA LEU A 197 4.28 35.13 16.41
C LEU A 197 4.67 36.57 16.06
N ASN A 198 5.47 37.20 16.92
CA ASN A 198 6.01 38.55 16.71
C ASN A 198 4.95 39.59 16.28
N SER A 199 3.81 39.62 17.00
CA SER A 199 2.65 40.49 16.74
C SER A 199 1.83 40.18 15.48
N ASN A 200 2.20 39.18 14.68
CA ASN A 200 1.40 38.69 13.56
C ASN A 200 0.49 37.53 14.01
N VAL A 201 -0.67 37.44 13.36
CA VAL A 201 -1.65 36.38 13.59
C VAL A 201 -1.77 35.55 12.31
N TYR A 202 -1.56 34.24 12.41
CA TYR A 202 -1.61 33.29 11.30
C TYR A 202 -2.77 32.32 11.48
N VAL A 203 -3.42 31.95 10.37
CA VAL A 203 -4.58 31.04 10.36
C VAL A 203 -4.37 30.00 9.25
N PRO A 204 -3.38 29.10 9.40
CA PRO A 204 -2.92 28.22 8.32
C PRO A 204 -4.01 27.22 7.89
N GLN A 205 -4.70 26.62 8.85
CA GLN A 205 -5.63 25.51 8.60
C GLN A 205 -7.05 25.96 8.27
N ARG A 206 -7.23 27.24 7.95
CA ARG A 206 -8.56 27.83 7.72
C ARG A 206 -9.37 27.15 6.62
N PHE A 207 -8.67 26.59 5.62
CA PHE A 207 -9.25 25.81 4.53
C PHE A 207 -8.77 24.35 4.52
N ALA A 208 -8.26 23.84 5.65
CA ALA A 208 -7.75 22.48 5.74
C ALA A 208 -8.87 21.44 5.73
N ILE A 209 -8.54 20.24 5.26
CA ILE A 209 -9.40 19.06 5.32
C ILE A 209 -8.55 17.89 5.80
N ASP A 210 -9.10 17.12 6.75
CA ASP A 210 -8.58 15.80 7.11
C ASP A 210 -9.35 14.73 6.32
N TRP A 211 -8.66 14.08 5.39
CA TRP A 211 -9.23 13.05 4.55
C TRP A 211 -9.08 11.67 5.18
N VAL A 212 -10.21 11.00 5.43
CA VAL A 212 -10.25 9.61 5.89
C VAL A 212 -11.05 8.74 4.94
N ILE A 213 -10.75 7.44 4.89
CA ILE A 213 -11.58 6.46 4.18
C ILE A 213 -12.64 5.91 5.12
N GLY A 214 -13.84 5.71 4.61
CA GLY A 214 -14.82 4.85 5.27
C GLY A 214 -15.36 3.76 4.37
N LYS A 215 -15.64 2.61 5.00
CA LYS A 215 -16.31 1.46 4.40
C LYS A 215 -17.44 1.04 5.32
N ASP A 216 -18.65 0.93 4.78
CA ASP A 216 -19.87 0.53 5.51
C ASP A 216 -20.11 1.32 6.81
N GLY A 217 -19.59 2.56 6.87
CA GLY A 217 -19.72 3.42 8.04
C GLY A 217 -18.66 3.25 9.12
N ALA A 218 -17.59 2.49 8.86
CA ALA A 218 -16.43 2.37 9.72
C ALA A 218 -15.18 2.98 9.07
N LEU A 219 -14.33 3.62 9.88
CA LEU A 219 -13.05 4.21 9.45
C LEU A 219 -11.89 3.19 9.45
N GLY A 220 -12.15 1.97 9.93
CA GLY A 220 -11.18 0.89 10.01
C GLY A 220 -11.83 -0.45 10.40
N ALA A 221 -11.07 -1.54 10.32
CA ALA A 221 -11.45 -2.88 10.72
C ALA A 221 -11.18 -3.13 12.22
N GLY A 222 -11.80 -4.19 12.76
CA GLY A 222 -11.49 -4.67 14.11
C GLY A 222 -11.64 -3.62 15.21
N ASN A 223 -10.70 -3.63 16.16
CA ASN A 223 -10.67 -2.72 17.30
C ASN A 223 -9.79 -1.48 17.07
N ARG A 224 -9.20 -1.32 15.87
CA ARG A 224 -8.29 -0.24 15.51
C ARG A 224 -7.12 -0.10 16.49
N SER A 225 -6.46 -1.21 16.81
CA SER A 225 -5.29 -1.23 17.71
C SER A 225 -3.97 -1.09 16.94
N SER A 226 -4.01 -1.25 15.62
CA SER A 226 -2.91 -1.05 14.69
C SER A 226 -3.29 -0.02 13.63
N ASN A 227 -2.34 0.79 13.15
CA ASN A 227 -2.61 1.72 12.05
C ASN A 227 -3.09 1.01 10.78
N PHE A 228 -2.66 -0.24 10.60
CA PHE A 228 -3.10 -1.08 9.50
C PHE A 228 -4.58 -1.47 9.53
N ASP A 229 -5.23 -1.30 10.69
CA ASP A 229 -6.67 -1.50 10.80
C ASP A 229 -7.43 -0.31 10.19
N ASP A 230 -6.79 0.86 10.04
CA ASP A 230 -7.41 2.04 9.46
C ASP A 230 -7.42 1.95 7.93
N TYR A 231 -8.61 2.09 7.32
CA TYR A 231 -8.73 1.94 5.87
C TYR A 231 -7.95 3.00 5.08
N ALA A 232 -7.72 4.16 5.69
CA ALA A 232 -6.95 5.24 5.08
C ALA A 232 -5.43 4.96 5.07
N TYR A 233 -4.93 4.11 5.96
CA TYR A 233 -3.50 3.86 6.10
C TYR A 233 -2.92 3.20 4.86
N GLY A 234 -1.76 3.67 4.40
CA GLY A 234 -1.05 3.15 3.23
C GLY A 234 -1.59 3.61 1.88
N GLN A 235 -2.66 4.42 1.85
CA GLN A 235 -3.22 4.94 0.60
C GLN A 235 -2.26 5.93 -0.07
N ASP A 236 -2.22 5.91 -1.41
CA ASP A 236 -1.41 6.83 -2.21
C ASP A 236 -1.84 8.28 -1.97
N VAL A 237 -0.86 9.14 -1.66
CA VAL A 237 -1.00 10.60 -1.64
C VAL A 237 -0.46 11.16 -2.95
N LEU A 238 -1.25 12.03 -3.58
CA LEU A 238 -1.03 12.52 -4.94
C LEU A 238 -0.72 14.03 -4.96
N ALA A 239 0.17 14.43 -5.86
CA ALA A 239 0.38 15.84 -6.18
C ALA A 239 -0.91 16.44 -6.78
N VAL A 240 -1.40 17.53 -6.19
CA VAL A 240 -2.70 18.14 -6.56
C VAL A 240 -2.62 19.07 -7.77
N ALA A 241 -1.42 19.40 -8.18
CA ALA A 241 -1.08 20.20 -9.34
C ALA A 241 0.41 19.98 -9.66
N ASP A 242 0.84 20.44 -10.83
CA ASP A 242 2.25 20.54 -11.15
C ASP A 242 2.93 21.50 -10.17
N GLY A 243 4.15 21.17 -9.74
CA GLY A 243 4.84 22.01 -8.77
C GLY A 243 6.23 21.52 -8.42
N THR A 244 6.85 22.18 -7.44
CA THR A 244 8.18 21.85 -6.95
C THR A 244 8.13 21.54 -5.46
N VAL A 245 8.80 20.47 -5.02
CA VAL A 245 8.93 20.14 -3.59
C VAL A 245 9.85 21.16 -2.93
N VAL A 246 9.33 21.96 -2.00
CA VAL A 246 10.10 23.03 -1.33
C VAL A 246 10.44 22.72 0.12
N LEU A 247 9.66 21.87 0.78
CA LEU A 247 9.93 21.42 2.15
C LEU A 247 9.43 19.98 2.31
N MET A 248 10.15 19.16 3.09
CA MET A 248 9.70 17.84 3.46
C MET A 248 10.31 17.42 4.80
N GLN A 249 9.64 16.51 5.49
CA GLN A 249 10.17 15.82 6.67
C GLN A 249 9.80 14.35 6.60
N ASP A 250 10.74 13.47 6.96
CA ASP A 250 10.53 12.03 6.99
C ASP A 250 11.19 11.41 8.24
N GLY A 251 10.84 10.16 8.56
CA GLY A 251 11.38 9.38 9.67
C GLY A 251 10.72 9.63 11.03
N VAL A 252 9.64 10.41 11.10
CA VAL A 252 8.79 10.51 12.29
C VAL A 252 7.95 9.23 12.40
N PRO A 253 8.06 8.46 13.49
CA PRO A 253 7.27 7.24 13.64
C PRO A 253 5.77 7.52 13.64
N ASP A 254 4.98 6.59 13.12
CA ASP A 254 3.53 6.63 13.29
C ASP A 254 3.15 6.47 14.76
N ASN A 255 2.05 7.12 15.13
CA ASN A 255 1.45 6.96 16.45
C ASN A 255 0.73 5.62 16.56
N VAL A 256 0.51 5.18 17.80
CA VAL A 256 -0.48 4.12 18.06
C VAL A 256 -1.88 4.73 17.90
N PRO A 257 -2.81 4.10 17.16
CA PRO A 257 -4.16 4.63 17.02
C PRO A 257 -4.83 4.93 18.37
N GLY A 258 -5.58 6.03 18.43
CA GLY A 258 -6.26 6.55 19.62
C GLY A 258 -5.34 7.22 20.64
N ALA A 259 -4.02 7.13 20.50
CA ALA A 259 -3.08 7.83 21.37
C ALA A 259 -3.06 9.33 21.02
N LYS A 260 -2.98 10.19 22.05
CA LYS A 260 -2.76 11.63 21.87
C LYS A 260 -1.27 11.93 22.06
N PRO A 261 -0.49 12.10 20.98
CA PRO A 261 0.93 12.39 21.11
C PRO A 261 1.15 13.73 21.80
N PRO A 262 2.24 13.89 22.57
CA PRO A 262 2.58 15.18 23.15
C PRO A 262 2.87 16.20 22.05
N ILE A 263 2.35 17.41 22.20
CA ILE A 263 2.53 18.49 21.23
C ILE A 263 4.02 18.86 21.16
N ASN A 264 4.61 18.66 19.98
CA ASN A 264 5.95 19.11 19.64
C ASN A 264 5.89 19.91 18.35
N ILE A 265 6.19 21.20 18.42
CA ILE A 265 6.05 22.12 17.29
C ILE A 265 6.85 21.68 16.05
N ASN A 266 8.00 21.01 16.24
CA ASN A 266 8.85 20.52 15.15
C ASN A 266 8.34 19.20 14.53
N ARG A 267 7.30 18.59 15.11
CA ARG A 267 6.72 17.32 14.64
C ARG A 267 5.22 17.40 14.39
N LEU A 268 4.63 18.58 14.43
CA LEU A 268 3.18 18.76 14.24
C LEU A 268 2.70 18.12 12.93
N GLY A 269 3.42 18.37 11.83
CA GLY A 269 3.10 17.82 10.51
C GLY A 269 3.44 16.33 10.33
N GLY A 270 4.17 15.70 11.26
CA GLY A 270 4.65 14.33 11.11
C GLY A 270 5.69 14.19 10.01
N ASN A 271 5.50 13.17 9.17
CA ASN A 271 6.14 13.11 7.85
C ASN A 271 5.26 13.89 6.87
N PHE A 272 5.84 14.81 6.12
CA PHE A 272 5.07 15.74 5.30
C PHE A 272 5.83 16.18 4.06
N ILE A 273 5.06 16.73 3.10
CA ILE A 273 5.56 17.40 1.89
C ILE A 273 4.88 18.77 1.78
N VAL A 274 5.64 19.78 1.37
CA VAL A 274 5.14 21.07 0.88
C VAL A 274 5.51 21.23 -0.60
N LEU A 275 4.51 21.45 -1.45
CA LEU A 275 4.68 21.77 -2.86
C LEU A 275 4.47 23.26 -3.10
N ASP A 276 5.39 23.91 -3.81
CA ASP A 276 5.15 25.21 -4.44
C ASP A 276 4.40 25.00 -5.75
N LEU A 277 3.16 25.48 -5.81
CA LEU A 277 2.26 25.41 -6.96
C LEU A 277 2.35 26.67 -7.85
N HIS A 278 3.35 27.51 -7.58
CA HIS A 278 3.56 28.82 -8.17
C HIS A 278 2.51 29.87 -7.74
N ASN A 279 2.78 31.14 -8.07
CA ASN A 279 1.90 32.28 -7.76
C ASN A 279 1.59 32.49 -6.27
N GLY A 280 2.47 32.02 -5.39
CA GLY A 280 2.32 32.17 -3.94
C GLY A 280 1.32 31.18 -3.32
N TYR A 281 1.10 30.02 -3.94
CA TYR A 281 0.31 28.93 -3.37
C TYR A 281 1.22 27.76 -2.99
N TYR A 282 1.10 27.31 -1.74
CA TYR A 282 1.87 26.19 -1.21
C TYR A 282 0.92 25.13 -0.66
N ALA A 283 0.98 23.91 -1.21
CA ALA A 283 0.17 22.79 -0.77
C ALA A 283 0.93 21.94 0.25
N PHE A 284 0.34 21.77 1.44
CA PHE A 284 0.89 20.96 2.52
C PHE A 284 0.14 19.62 2.64
N TYR A 285 0.91 18.55 2.77
CA TYR A 285 0.46 17.17 2.96
C TYR A 285 1.06 16.61 4.24
N GLY A 286 0.25 16.38 5.28
CA GLY A 286 0.73 15.93 6.59
C GLY A 286 0.48 14.46 6.89
N HIS A 287 1.03 14.00 8.02
CA HIS A 287 0.76 12.71 8.67
C HIS A 287 1.11 11.47 7.83
N MET A 288 2.10 11.55 6.95
CA MET A 288 2.48 10.43 6.05
C MET A 288 3.25 9.31 6.77
N ILE A 289 3.34 8.11 6.18
CA ILE A 289 4.08 6.97 6.72
C ILE A 289 5.60 7.23 6.69
N PRO A 290 6.36 6.90 7.75
CA PRO A 290 7.81 7.05 7.74
C PRO A 290 8.47 6.19 6.65
N GLY A 291 9.33 6.80 5.85
CA GLY A 291 10.05 6.15 4.75
C GLY A 291 9.20 5.96 3.49
N SER A 292 7.97 6.47 3.44
CA SER A 292 7.08 6.31 2.27
C SER A 292 7.19 7.43 1.23
N LEU A 293 7.89 8.53 1.52
CA LEU A 293 7.97 9.68 0.62
C LEU A 293 8.75 9.31 -0.65
N ARG A 294 8.15 9.54 -1.82
CA ARG A 294 8.68 9.13 -3.15
C ARG A 294 9.37 10.27 -3.90
N VAL A 295 9.57 11.41 -3.25
CA VAL A 295 10.11 12.64 -3.84
C VAL A 295 11.19 13.25 -2.96
N LYS A 296 11.89 14.27 -3.47
CA LYS A 296 12.97 14.98 -2.77
C LYS A 296 12.82 16.49 -2.94
N VAL A 297 13.28 17.26 -1.96
CA VAL A 297 13.35 18.74 -2.04
C VAL A 297 14.07 19.17 -3.31
N GLY A 298 13.50 20.15 -4.01
CA GLY A 298 13.96 20.65 -5.32
C GLY A 298 13.48 19.82 -6.52
N GLY A 299 12.84 18.67 -6.30
CA GLY A 299 12.24 17.87 -7.37
C GLY A 299 10.94 18.48 -7.90
N ASN A 300 10.73 18.38 -9.21
CA ASN A 300 9.45 18.72 -9.83
C ASN A 300 8.51 17.52 -9.75
N VAL A 301 7.23 17.79 -9.56
CA VAL A 301 6.15 16.80 -9.58
C VAL A 301 5.11 17.17 -10.63
N SER A 302 4.48 16.18 -11.22
CA SER A 302 3.33 16.36 -12.11
C SER A 302 2.03 16.07 -11.37
N THR A 303 0.94 16.73 -11.76
CA THR A 303 -0.41 16.49 -11.25
C THR A 303 -0.74 15.00 -11.28
N GLY A 304 -1.22 14.44 -10.15
CA GLY A 304 -1.56 13.02 -10.00
C GLY A 304 -0.37 12.09 -9.73
N GLN A 305 0.86 12.59 -9.71
CA GLN A 305 2.04 11.79 -9.31
C GLN A 305 1.91 11.36 -7.84
N VAL A 306 2.22 10.08 -7.56
CA VAL A 306 2.31 9.58 -6.18
C VAL A 306 3.53 10.18 -5.50
N ILE A 307 3.31 10.88 -4.40
CA ILE A 307 4.37 11.58 -3.64
C ILE A 307 4.69 10.91 -2.30
N GLY A 308 3.84 9.99 -1.84
CA GLY A 308 4.09 9.10 -0.71
C GLY A 308 2.82 8.39 -0.25
N SER A 309 2.80 7.87 0.98
CA SER A 309 1.67 7.11 1.53
C SER A 309 1.09 7.74 2.79
N LEU A 310 -0.24 7.73 2.90
CA LEU A 310 -1.01 8.25 4.03
C LEU A 310 -0.73 7.42 5.29
N GLY A 311 -0.40 8.08 6.41
CA GLY A 311 -0.01 7.44 7.66
C GLY A 311 -0.73 8.01 8.89
N ASN A 312 -0.09 7.91 10.05
CA ASN A 312 -0.58 8.41 11.34
C ASN A 312 0.56 9.07 12.15
N SER A 313 1.49 9.76 11.48
CA SER A 313 2.66 10.38 12.13
C SER A 313 2.38 11.80 12.60
N GLY A 314 3.16 12.32 13.56
CA GLY A 314 3.02 13.71 14.03
C GLY A 314 1.84 13.95 14.97
N ASN A 315 1.15 15.09 14.83
CA ASN A 315 0.00 15.42 15.67
C ASN A 315 -1.30 14.80 15.14
N SER A 316 -1.35 13.47 15.14
CA SER A 316 -2.45 12.65 14.63
C SER A 316 -2.77 11.52 15.61
N ASP A 317 -4.04 11.13 15.74
CA ASP A 317 -4.50 10.02 16.58
C ASP A 317 -5.10 8.84 15.77
N ALA A 318 -5.22 8.97 14.45
CA ALA A 318 -5.68 7.93 13.52
C ALA A 318 -5.17 8.21 12.10
N ALA A 319 -5.12 7.20 11.23
CA ALA A 319 -4.63 7.41 9.87
C ALA A 319 -5.56 8.34 9.07
N HIS A 320 -5.01 9.46 8.59
CA HIS A 320 -5.70 10.43 7.72
C HIS A 320 -4.69 11.28 6.96
N LEU A 321 -5.12 11.91 5.86
CA LEU A 321 -4.32 12.93 5.19
C LEU A 321 -4.81 14.31 5.62
N HIS A 322 -4.00 15.04 6.37
CA HIS A 322 -4.20 16.48 6.56
C HIS A 322 -3.71 17.23 5.32
N PHE A 323 -4.61 17.96 4.66
CA PHE A 323 -4.30 18.72 3.46
C PHE A 323 -4.78 20.17 3.57
N HIS A 324 -3.91 21.12 3.23
CA HIS A 324 -4.30 22.53 3.09
C HIS A 324 -3.42 23.27 2.08
N ILE A 325 -3.87 24.45 1.65
CA ILE A 325 -3.10 25.37 0.83
C ILE A 325 -2.90 26.68 1.58
N CYS A 326 -1.69 27.22 1.49
CA CYS A 326 -1.24 28.43 2.18
C CYS A 326 -0.52 29.40 1.23
N ASP A 327 -0.29 30.62 1.71
CA ASP A 327 0.46 31.67 0.99
C ASP A 327 1.98 31.69 1.27
N SER A 328 2.48 30.73 2.05
CA SER A 328 3.89 30.56 2.42
C SER A 328 4.24 29.08 2.55
N MET A 329 5.51 28.73 2.31
CA MET A 329 6.03 27.37 2.53
C MET A 329 6.11 26.98 4.01
N ASP A 330 6.06 27.95 4.92
CA ASP A 330 5.96 27.70 6.36
C ASP A 330 4.51 27.36 6.71
N TYR A 331 4.19 26.07 6.68
CA TYR A 331 2.83 25.53 6.86
C TYR A 331 2.18 25.85 8.22
N LEU A 332 2.94 26.35 9.20
CA LEU A 332 2.40 26.78 10.51
C LEU A 332 2.22 28.29 10.57
N PHE A 333 3.13 29.05 9.96
CA PHE A 333 3.12 30.52 9.97
C PHE A 333 2.76 31.06 8.58
N CYS A 334 1.57 30.66 8.11
CA CYS A 334 0.96 31.07 6.84
C CYS A 334 -0.52 31.45 7.01
N HIS A 335 -1.08 32.07 5.97
CA HIS A 335 -2.50 32.34 5.85
C HIS A 335 -3.13 31.35 4.88
N GLY A 336 -4.04 30.52 5.40
CA GLY A 336 -4.74 29.52 4.60
C GLY A 336 -5.49 30.17 3.43
N GLN A 337 -5.30 29.61 2.25
CA GLN A 337 -5.92 30.07 1.00
C GLN A 337 -7.06 29.14 0.59
N PRO A 338 -8.19 29.67 0.08
CA PRO A 338 -9.24 28.82 -0.44
C PRO A 338 -8.82 28.20 -1.77
N TYR A 339 -9.33 27.01 -2.02
CA TYR A 339 -9.15 26.28 -3.27
C TYR A 339 -10.47 25.64 -3.68
N ALA A 340 -10.50 24.96 -4.83
CA ALA A 340 -11.66 24.24 -5.30
C ALA A 340 -11.23 22.95 -5.99
N PHE A 341 -12.05 21.91 -5.88
CA PHE A 341 -11.90 20.72 -6.71
C PHE A 341 -12.63 20.93 -8.04
N SER A 342 -12.04 20.44 -9.14
CA SER A 342 -12.64 20.55 -10.48
C SER A 342 -14.04 19.94 -10.53
N SER A 343 -14.19 18.70 -10.02
CA SER A 343 -15.47 18.01 -9.91
C SER A 343 -15.44 16.85 -8.90
N TYR A 344 -16.55 16.65 -8.19
CA TYR A 344 -16.76 15.52 -7.29
C TYR A 344 -18.26 15.23 -7.10
N TYR A 345 -18.57 14.08 -6.55
CA TYR A 345 -19.86 13.74 -5.99
C TYR A 345 -19.78 13.85 -4.46
N ALA A 346 -20.81 14.40 -3.80
CA ALA A 346 -20.86 14.38 -2.34
C ALA A 346 -22.25 14.14 -1.73
N ALA A 347 -22.27 13.62 -0.51
CA ALA A 347 -23.45 13.55 0.34
C ALA A 347 -23.07 13.74 1.81
N PRO A 348 -23.95 14.35 2.63
CA PRO A 348 -23.70 14.49 4.06
C PRO A 348 -23.62 13.12 4.75
N ALA A 349 -22.70 12.99 5.70
CA ALA A 349 -22.69 11.86 6.63
C ALA A 349 -23.87 11.94 7.61
N VAL A 350 -24.36 10.79 8.07
CA VAL A 350 -25.25 10.72 9.23
C VAL A 350 -24.43 10.72 10.53
N ALA A 351 -25.09 10.97 11.68
CA ALA A 351 -24.44 11.23 12.97
C ALA A 351 -23.47 10.13 13.48
N ASP A 352 -23.54 8.92 12.92
CA ASP A 352 -22.66 7.79 13.22
C ASP A 352 -21.51 7.63 12.22
N GLY A 353 -21.23 8.66 11.40
CA GLY A 353 -20.18 8.63 10.39
C GLY A 353 -20.50 7.66 9.24
N LYS A 354 -21.76 7.24 9.05
CA LYS A 354 -22.14 6.42 7.90
C LYS A 354 -22.45 7.28 6.68
N LEU A 355 -22.23 6.69 5.50
CA LEU A 355 -22.78 7.23 4.27
C LEU A 355 -24.30 7.18 4.39
N ALA A 356 -24.95 8.34 4.27
CA ALA A 356 -26.40 8.37 4.22
C ALA A 356 -26.87 7.51 3.03
N ASN A 357 -28.01 6.81 3.18
CA ASN A 357 -28.69 6.09 2.08
C ASN A 357 -29.31 7.09 1.06
N ARG A 358 -28.53 8.06 0.61
CA ARG A 358 -28.89 9.15 -0.29
C ARG A 358 -27.95 9.12 -1.49
N PRO A 359 -28.43 9.49 -2.68
CA PRO A 359 -27.56 9.58 -3.84
C PRO A 359 -26.49 10.67 -3.62
N LEU A 360 -25.25 10.38 -4.01
CA LEU A 360 -24.22 11.40 -4.06
C LEU A 360 -24.58 12.43 -5.14
N LEU A 361 -24.54 13.72 -4.77
CA LEU A 361 -24.89 14.83 -5.64
C LEU A 361 -23.66 15.41 -6.32
N PRO A 362 -23.80 15.92 -7.55
CA PRO A 362 -22.69 16.46 -8.31
C PRO A 362 -22.28 17.88 -7.88
N TYR A 363 -20.98 18.10 -7.75
CA TYR A 363 -20.37 19.39 -7.45
C TYR A 363 -19.18 19.66 -8.39
N SER A 364 -18.89 20.94 -8.61
CA SER A 364 -17.82 21.38 -9.51
C SER A 364 -17.31 22.76 -9.14
N ASN A 365 -16.01 22.97 -9.19
CA ASN A 365 -15.37 24.23 -8.81
C ASN A 365 -15.82 24.70 -7.41
N SER A 366 -15.83 23.77 -6.47
CA SER A 366 -16.23 23.96 -5.07
C SER A 366 -15.34 23.16 -4.12
N MET A 367 -15.41 23.50 -2.83
CA MET A 367 -14.94 22.65 -1.74
C MET A 367 -16.11 21.88 -1.14
N PRO A 368 -15.89 20.63 -0.69
CA PRO A 368 -16.89 19.88 0.05
C PRO A 368 -17.14 20.51 1.42
N GLY A 369 -18.36 20.34 1.92
CA GLY A 369 -18.72 20.67 3.28
C GLY A 369 -18.06 19.75 4.31
N ASN A 370 -18.08 20.20 5.56
CA ASN A 370 -17.62 19.38 6.69
C ASN A 370 -18.53 18.17 6.91
N ASN A 371 -17.93 17.02 7.22
CA ASN A 371 -18.61 15.73 7.36
C ASN A 371 -19.37 15.28 6.10
N GLU A 372 -18.88 15.62 4.92
CA GLU A 372 -19.38 15.09 3.66
C GLU A 372 -18.55 13.92 3.15
N TRP A 373 -19.25 12.90 2.64
CA TRP A 373 -18.66 11.85 1.83
C TRP A 373 -18.43 12.36 0.42
N VAL A 374 -17.21 12.24 -0.07
CA VAL A 374 -16.72 12.77 -1.33
C VAL A 374 -16.19 11.63 -2.19
N GLN A 375 -16.59 11.63 -3.45
CA GLN A 375 -16.07 10.74 -4.48
C GLN A 375 -15.71 11.57 -5.72
N TRP A 376 -14.49 11.47 -6.22
CA TRP A 376 -14.03 12.31 -7.33
C TRP A 376 -14.75 11.99 -8.65
N ARG A 377 -15.08 13.02 -9.44
CA ARG A 377 -15.86 12.86 -10.69
C ARG A 377 -14.99 12.59 -11.89
N ASP A 378 -13.97 13.41 -12.12
CA ASP A 378 -13.02 13.26 -13.23
C ASP A 378 -11.74 14.02 -12.91
N GLY A 379 -10.64 13.29 -12.79
CA GLY A 379 -9.30 13.81 -12.89
C GLY A 379 -8.47 12.79 -13.67
N ASN A 380 -7.81 13.23 -14.74
CA ASN A 380 -6.82 12.45 -15.50
C ASN A 380 -5.64 12.07 -14.59
N ILE A 381 -5.87 11.14 -13.67
CA ILE A 381 -4.82 10.34 -13.05
C ILE A 381 -4.80 9.07 -13.90
N SER A 382 -3.68 8.86 -14.59
CA SER A 382 -3.35 7.65 -15.34
C SER A 382 -3.96 6.40 -14.70
N SER A 383 -4.66 5.63 -15.54
CA SER A 383 -5.41 4.39 -15.33
C SER A 383 -5.32 3.66 -13.99
N SER A 384 -6.48 3.13 -13.58
CA SER A 384 -6.76 2.10 -12.58
C SER A 384 -6.74 2.51 -11.10
N THR A 385 -7.93 2.75 -10.55
CA THR A 385 -8.21 2.28 -9.18
C THR A 385 -9.60 1.67 -9.17
N LEU A 386 -9.61 0.37 -8.97
CA LEU A 386 -10.78 -0.47 -8.91
C LEU A 386 -11.34 -0.38 -7.49
N LEU A 387 -12.66 -0.34 -7.31
CA LEU A 387 -13.24 -0.48 -5.97
C LEU A 387 -13.14 -1.95 -5.54
N PRO A 388 -12.96 -2.28 -4.25
CA PRO A 388 -13.08 -3.65 -3.78
C PRO A 388 -14.37 -4.30 -4.28
N GLY A 389 -14.28 -5.50 -4.84
CA GLY A 389 -15.39 -6.18 -5.52
C GLY A 389 -15.52 -5.86 -7.01
N THR A 390 -14.73 -4.92 -7.56
CA THR A 390 -14.75 -4.63 -9.00
C THR A 390 -14.15 -5.79 -9.77
N ARG A 391 -14.86 -6.25 -10.80
CA ARG A 391 -14.37 -7.29 -11.70
C ARG A 391 -13.37 -6.71 -12.71
N VAL A 392 -12.24 -7.38 -12.85
CA VAL A 392 -11.20 -7.13 -13.86
C VAL A 392 -10.95 -8.43 -14.61
N GLY A 393 -11.51 -8.57 -15.81
CA GLY A 393 -11.41 -9.82 -16.56
C GLY A 393 -11.97 -11.00 -15.76
N SER A 394 -11.11 -11.96 -15.43
CA SER A 394 -11.42 -13.15 -14.60
C SER A 394 -11.15 -12.96 -13.10
N LEU A 395 -10.85 -11.73 -12.65
CA LEU A 395 -10.47 -11.43 -11.28
C LEU A 395 -11.42 -10.43 -10.62
N ILE A 396 -11.43 -10.43 -9.30
CA ILE A 396 -12.15 -9.50 -8.44
C ILE A 396 -11.12 -8.74 -7.62
N TYR A 397 -11.05 -7.44 -7.79
CA TYR A 397 -10.13 -6.60 -7.03
C TYR A 397 -10.50 -6.57 -5.55
N VAL A 398 -9.50 -6.65 -4.66
CA VAL A 398 -9.67 -6.68 -3.21
C VAL A 398 -9.10 -5.41 -2.58
N SER A 399 -7.82 -5.14 -2.81
CA SER A 399 -7.09 -4.03 -2.18
C SER A 399 -5.80 -3.72 -2.96
N SER A 400 -5.16 -2.61 -2.63
CA SER A 400 -3.84 -2.24 -3.14
C SER A 400 -2.98 -1.72 -1.99
N PHE A 401 -1.67 -1.83 -2.14
CA PHE A 401 -0.68 -1.24 -1.24
C PHE A 401 0.60 -0.94 -2.02
N GLU A 402 1.14 0.28 -1.85
CA GLU A 402 2.40 0.73 -2.47
C GLU A 402 2.52 0.55 -4.00
N GLY A 403 1.41 0.39 -4.72
CA GLY A 403 1.38 0.14 -6.16
C GLY A 403 1.12 -1.32 -6.54
N GLY A 404 1.24 -2.24 -5.59
CA GLY A 404 0.81 -3.63 -5.74
C GLY A 404 -0.69 -3.78 -5.50
N SER A 405 -1.30 -4.78 -6.13
CA SER A 405 -2.74 -5.07 -6.03
C SER A 405 -3.01 -6.51 -5.64
N LYS A 406 -4.06 -6.72 -4.84
CA LYS A 406 -4.60 -8.02 -4.47
C LYS A 406 -5.93 -8.24 -5.15
N TYR A 407 -6.09 -9.43 -5.71
CA TYR A 407 -7.30 -9.90 -6.34
C TYR A 407 -7.69 -11.26 -5.79
N LYS A 408 -8.94 -11.63 -6.02
CA LYS A 408 -9.46 -12.99 -5.88
C LYS A 408 -9.95 -13.48 -7.24
N THR A 409 -9.87 -14.77 -7.48
CA THR A 409 -10.54 -15.40 -8.61
C THR A 409 -12.07 -15.25 -8.50
N LEU A 410 -12.82 -15.42 -9.61
CA LEU A 410 -14.27 -15.13 -9.63
C LEU A 410 -15.08 -15.90 -8.57
N ASN A 411 -14.69 -17.13 -8.22
CA ASN A 411 -15.37 -17.91 -7.19
C ASN A 411 -14.73 -17.74 -5.81
N ASN A 412 -13.79 -16.80 -5.67
CA ASN A 412 -13.14 -16.41 -4.43
C ASN A 412 -12.29 -17.51 -3.75
N SER A 413 -11.84 -18.55 -4.48
CA SER A 413 -11.00 -19.59 -3.87
C SER A 413 -9.52 -19.21 -3.84
N PHE A 414 -8.96 -18.60 -4.89
CA PHE A 414 -7.53 -18.31 -4.94
C PHE A 414 -7.24 -16.81 -4.93
N THR A 415 -6.12 -16.44 -4.29
CA THR A 415 -5.60 -15.07 -4.32
C THR A 415 -4.66 -14.90 -5.50
N VAL A 416 -4.77 -13.76 -6.18
CA VAL A 416 -3.83 -13.32 -7.21
C VAL A 416 -3.23 -11.99 -6.77
N LEU A 417 -1.90 -11.87 -6.82
CA LEU A 417 -1.20 -10.62 -6.54
C LEU A 417 -0.60 -10.06 -7.82
N ASP A 418 -0.55 -8.74 -7.90
CA ASP A 418 0.09 -7.98 -8.98
C ASP A 418 1.08 -7.02 -8.32
N LEU A 419 2.37 -7.31 -8.41
CA LEU A 419 3.44 -6.72 -7.60
C LEU A 419 4.48 -6.02 -8.48
N HIS A 420 4.87 -4.80 -8.12
CA HIS A 420 5.69 -3.92 -8.98
C HIS A 420 6.93 -3.37 -8.28
N GLY A 421 8.01 -3.20 -9.03
CA GLY A 421 9.22 -2.47 -8.61
C GLY A 421 10.41 -3.36 -8.26
N SER A 422 11.29 -2.90 -7.38
CA SER A 422 12.39 -3.70 -6.87
C SER A 422 11.88 -4.90 -6.07
N PHE A 423 12.70 -5.95 -5.92
CA PHE A 423 12.29 -7.13 -5.15
C PHE A 423 11.92 -6.80 -3.70
N ARG A 424 12.58 -5.81 -3.09
CA ARG A 424 12.20 -5.33 -1.75
C ARG A 424 10.83 -4.63 -1.75
N GLU A 425 10.55 -3.78 -2.73
CA GLU A 425 9.25 -3.10 -2.87
C GLU A 425 8.13 -4.12 -3.11
N MET A 426 8.31 -5.05 -4.05
CA MET A 426 7.39 -6.16 -4.27
C MET A 426 7.19 -6.99 -2.99
N GLY A 427 8.26 -7.18 -2.20
CA GLY A 427 8.20 -7.85 -0.91
C GLY A 427 7.31 -7.12 0.09
N ARG A 428 7.46 -5.79 0.20
CA ARG A 428 6.60 -4.96 1.07
C ARG A 428 5.14 -5.03 0.64
N GLN A 429 4.88 -5.02 -0.67
CA GLN A 429 3.55 -5.18 -1.25
C GLN A 429 2.94 -6.53 -0.88
N TYR A 430 3.67 -7.62 -1.14
CA TYR A 430 3.24 -8.97 -0.81
C TYR A 430 2.97 -9.11 0.70
N GLY A 431 3.91 -8.69 1.55
CA GLY A 431 3.78 -8.78 3.00
C GLY A 431 2.56 -8.04 3.55
N TYR A 432 2.22 -6.87 2.98
CA TYR A 432 1.04 -6.11 3.40
C TYR A 432 -0.24 -6.78 2.93
N LEU A 433 -0.31 -7.07 1.62
CA LEU A 433 -1.51 -7.58 0.96
C LEU A 433 -1.90 -8.98 1.46
N MET A 434 -0.93 -9.76 1.94
CA MET A 434 -1.12 -11.12 2.44
C MET A 434 -0.82 -11.27 3.93
N ARG A 435 -0.88 -10.16 4.69
CA ARG A 435 -0.56 -10.15 6.12
C ARG A 435 -1.30 -11.24 6.90
N GLU A 436 -2.61 -11.28 6.77
CA GLU A 436 -3.46 -12.20 7.54
C GLU A 436 -3.14 -13.65 7.13
N GLU A 437 -3.12 -13.93 5.83
CA GLU A 437 -2.84 -15.26 5.30
C GLU A 437 -1.45 -15.78 5.69
N MET A 438 -0.42 -14.91 5.66
CA MET A 438 0.94 -15.28 6.08
C MET A 438 1.01 -15.64 7.56
N GLN A 439 0.40 -14.85 8.43
CA GLN A 439 0.40 -15.10 9.87
C GLN A 439 -0.35 -16.39 10.22
N GLU A 440 -1.50 -16.62 9.59
CA GLU A 440 -2.30 -17.84 9.78
C GLU A 440 -1.56 -19.08 9.27
N ALA A 441 -1.03 -19.03 8.04
CA ALA A 441 -0.26 -20.13 7.47
C ALA A 441 0.97 -20.47 8.31
N TYR A 442 1.73 -19.46 8.75
CA TYR A 442 2.89 -19.65 9.62
C TYR A 442 2.51 -20.31 10.96
N ALA A 443 1.51 -19.76 11.66
CA ALA A 443 1.08 -20.30 12.95
C ALA A 443 0.62 -21.76 12.81
N ARG A 444 -0.08 -22.06 11.72
CA ARG A 444 -0.54 -23.40 11.42
C ARG A 444 0.60 -24.37 11.13
N THR A 445 1.55 -24.00 10.26
CA THR A 445 2.73 -24.81 9.95
C THR A 445 3.50 -25.15 11.23
N MET A 446 3.70 -24.18 12.12
CA MET A 446 4.41 -24.39 13.39
C MET A 446 3.66 -25.36 14.31
N ASN A 447 2.34 -25.21 14.43
CA ASN A 447 1.52 -26.09 15.26
C ASN A 447 1.52 -27.53 14.72
N GLU A 448 1.39 -27.72 13.41
CA GLU A 448 1.29 -29.05 12.80
C GLU A 448 2.64 -29.79 12.79
N THR A 449 3.74 -29.11 12.46
CA THR A 449 5.09 -29.70 12.54
C THR A 449 5.41 -30.13 13.99
N ALA A 450 5.10 -29.27 14.98
CA ALA A 450 5.26 -29.61 16.39
C ALA A 450 4.37 -30.79 16.82
N ALA A 451 3.11 -30.85 16.38
CA ALA A 451 2.20 -31.98 16.64
C ALA A 451 2.66 -33.29 15.96
N MET A 452 3.52 -33.19 14.95
CA MET A 452 4.19 -34.33 14.34
C MET A 452 5.53 -34.69 15.01
N GLY A 453 5.93 -33.95 16.05
CA GLY A 453 7.13 -34.21 16.83
C GLY A 453 8.41 -33.63 16.22
N MET A 454 8.30 -32.75 15.22
CA MET A 454 9.45 -32.04 14.66
C MET A 454 9.90 -30.92 15.62
N PRO A 455 11.17 -30.91 16.08
CA PRO A 455 11.69 -29.82 16.91
C PRO A 455 11.74 -28.50 16.14
N LYS A 456 11.41 -27.38 16.80
CA LYS A 456 11.47 -26.04 16.20
C LYS A 456 12.85 -25.71 15.60
N GLN A 457 13.92 -26.12 16.27
CA GLN A 457 15.29 -25.95 15.78
C GLN A 457 15.50 -26.51 14.37
N TYR A 458 14.86 -27.63 14.04
CA TYR A 458 14.99 -28.22 12.71
C TYR A 458 14.30 -27.36 11.63
N VAL A 459 13.14 -26.79 11.95
CA VAL A 459 12.44 -25.86 11.06
C VAL A 459 13.29 -24.60 10.83
N ASP A 460 13.95 -24.10 11.89
CA ASP A 460 14.85 -22.95 11.81
C ASP A 460 16.03 -23.25 10.87
N GLU A 461 16.69 -24.38 11.06
CA GLU A 461 17.85 -24.82 10.26
C GLU A 461 17.47 -25.06 8.79
N ALA A 462 16.29 -25.64 8.53
CA ALA A 462 15.78 -25.84 7.17
C ALA A 462 15.50 -24.50 6.48
N GLY A 463 14.83 -23.57 7.18
CA GLY A 463 14.56 -22.23 6.68
C GLY A 463 15.84 -21.44 6.41
N ASP A 464 16.83 -21.50 7.32
CA ASP A 464 18.13 -20.85 7.16
C ASP A 464 18.92 -21.44 5.99
N THR A 465 18.90 -22.77 5.81
CA THR A 465 19.59 -23.43 4.69
C THR A 465 19.03 -22.95 3.35
N LEU A 466 17.70 -22.92 3.21
CA LEU A 466 17.04 -22.46 1.99
C LEU A 466 17.31 -20.96 1.76
N TYR A 467 17.18 -20.13 2.79
CA TYR A 467 17.46 -18.69 2.73
C TYR A 467 18.91 -18.40 2.31
N ASN A 468 19.89 -19.14 2.83
CA ASN A 468 21.30 -18.95 2.51
C ASN A 468 21.66 -19.41 1.08
N SER A 469 20.83 -20.24 0.45
CA SER A 469 20.99 -20.66 -0.94
C SER A 469 20.45 -19.64 -1.95
N ASN A 470 19.66 -18.67 -1.47
CA ASN A 470 19.01 -17.68 -2.32
C ASN A 470 19.98 -16.59 -2.80
N SER A 471 19.72 -16.11 -4.01
CA SER A 471 20.36 -14.88 -4.49
C SER A 471 19.82 -13.65 -3.74
N GLN A 472 20.58 -12.55 -3.81
CA GLN A 472 20.29 -11.31 -3.09
C GLN A 472 18.86 -10.78 -3.34
N LYS A 473 18.32 -10.98 -4.56
CA LYS A 473 16.96 -10.53 -4.89
C LYS A 473 15.87 -11.20 -4.04
N TYR A 474 15.95 -12.50 -3.78
CA TYR A 474 14.95 -13.20 -2.96
C TYR A 474 15.14 -12.93 -1.47
N VAL A 475 16.39 -12.63 -1.05
CA VAL A 475 16.68 -12.09 0.28
C VAL A 475 15.96 -10.75 0.48
N GLU A 476 16.07 -9.84 -0.49
CA GLU A 476 15.38 -8.55 -0.48
C GLU A 476 13.86 -8.69 -0.50
N LEU A 477 13.33 -9.65 -1.27
CA LEU A 477 11.91 -9.98 -1.30
C LEU A 477 11.39 -10.40 0.09
N MET A 478 12.06 -11.35 0.75
CA MET A 478 11.70 -11.78 2.12
C MET A 478 11.88 -10.68 3.16
N GLN A 479 12.91 -9.84 3.02
CA GLN A 479 13.09 -8.66 3.89
C GLN A 479 11.93 -7.69 3.74
N GLY A 480 11.54 -7.36 2.49
CA GLY A 480 10.37 -6.53 2.22
C GLY A 480 9.10 -7.11 2.84
N MET A 481 8.86 -8.42 2.67
CA MET A 481 7.70 -9.08 3.29
C MET A 481 7.71 -8.96 4.81
N SER A 482 8.87 -9.06 5.46
CA SER A 482 9.00 -8.93 6.91
C SER A 482 8.73 -7.51 7.44
N GLU A 483 8.87 -6.49 6.60
CA GLU A 483 8.62 -5.10 6.99
C GLU A 483 7.12 -4.79 7.13
N THR A 484 6.26 -5.53 6.43
CA THR A 484 4.84 -5.20 6.32
C THR A 484 3.91 -6.34 6.75
N SER A 485 4.34 -7.60 6.77
CA SER A 485 3.46 -8.72 7.17
C SER A 485 3.31 -8.90 8.68
N GLY A 486 4.10 -8.21 9.50
CA GLY A 486 4.13 -8.42 10.95
C GLY A 486 4.80 -9.73 11.40
N LEU A 487 5.32 -10.54 10.48
CA LEU A 487 6.22 -11.65 10.78
C LEU A 487 7.68 -11.17 10.73
N THR A 488 8.51 -11.68 11.63
CA THR A 488 9.97 -11.44 11.60
C THR A 488 10.59 -12.11 10.37
N LEU A 489 11.78 -11.65 9.97
CA LEU A 489 12.52 -12.29 8.87
C LEU A 489 12.75 -13.79 9.12
N GLN A 490 13.04 -14.20 10.36
CA GLN A 490 13.23 -15.61 10.68
C GLN A 490 11.95 -16.43 10.42
N GLN A 491 10.79 -15.90 10.79
CA GLN A 491 9.50 -16.57 10.52
C GLN A 491 9.18 -16.66 9.03
N HIS A 492 9.62 -15.68 8.23
CA HIS A 492 9.53 -15.77 6.76
C HIS A 492 10.43 -16.86 6.18
N LYS A 493 11.63 -17.07 6.72
CA LYS A 493 12.48 -18.20 6.29
C LYS A 493 11.82 -19.54 6.59
N GLU A 494 11.22 -19.67 7.77
CA GLU A 494 10.48 -20.87 8.18
C GLU A 494 9.23 -21.09 7.32
N LEU A 495 8.53 -20.01 6.95
CA LEU A 495 7.36 -20.05 6.06
C LEU A 495 7.77 -20.49 4.64
N ASN A 496 8.85 -19.93 4.09
CA ASN A 496 9.41 -20.32 2.80
C ASN A 496 9.85 -21.80 2.77
N GLY A 497 10.34 -22.34 3.90
CA GLY A 497 10.62 -23.78 4.04
C GLY A 497 9.42 -24.61 4.56
N GLY A 498 8.22 -24.02 4.64
CA GLY A 498 7.12 -24.54 5.44
C GLY A 498 6.53 -25.83 4.91
N VAL A 499 6.21 -25.89 3.61
CA VAL A 499 5.63 -27.09 2.97
C VAL A 499 6.62 -28.25 2.99
N ILE A 500 7.90 -27.98 2.70
CA ILE A 500 8.98 -28.98 2.81
C ILE A 500 9.07 -29.53 4.24
N SER A 501 9.02 -28.64 5.24
CA SER A 501 9.06 -29.03 6.66
C SER A 501 7.83 -29.86 7.06
N LEU A 502 6.64 -29.50 6.59
CA LEU A 502 5.40 -30.26 6.86
C LEU A 502 5.48 -31.68 6.32
N ILE A 503 5.86 -31.83 5.05
CA ILE A 503 5.98 -33.13 4.39
C ILE A 503 7.04 -33.98 5.09
N THR A 504 8.19 -33.38 5.40
CA THR A 504 9.26 -34.06 6.13
C THR A 504 8.78 -34.56 7.50
N ALA A 505 8.09 -33.72 8.27
CA ALA A 505 7.53 -34.10 9.57
C ALA A 505 6.52 -35.25 9.45
N TYR A 506 5.65 -35.19 8.45
CA TYR A 506 4.65 -36.22 8.16
C TYR A 506 5.31 -37.57 7.85
N MET A 507 6.33 -37.56 7.00
CA MET A 507 7.02 -38.77 6.56
C MET A 507 7.82 -39.42 7.70
N VAL A 508 8.52 -38.64 8.52
CA VAL A 508 9.25 -39.21 9.66
C VAL A 508 8.29 -39.80 10.70
N LYS A 509 7.14 -39.16 10.92
CA LYS A 509 6.10 -39.67 11.82
C LYS A 509 5.48 -40.97 11.28
N SER A 510 5.15 -41.03 10.00
CA SER A 510 4.51 -42.21 9.39
C SER A 510 5.44 -43.42 9.29
N ALA A 511 6.75 -43.20 9.19
CA ALA A 511 7.74 -44.27 9.10
C ALA A 511 8.10 -44.93 10.46
N ASN A 512 8.00 -44.20 11.58
CA ASN A 512 8.62 -44.64 12.85
C ASN A 512 7.66 -44.91 14.02
N ASP A 513 6.37 -44.59 13.93
CA ASP A 513 5.36 -44.74 15.01
C ASP A 513 5.78 -44.18 16.39
N ALA A 514 6.84 -43.34 16.42
CA ALA A 514 7.48 -42.75 17.59
C ALA A 514 8.02 -41.35 17.25
N THR A 515 8.32 -40.55 18.29
CA THR A 515 8.84 -39.17 18.15
C THR A 515 10.10 -39.12 17.26
N PRO A 516 10.16 -38.24 16.24
CA PRO A 516 11.33 -38.07 15.37
C PRO A 516 12.63 -37.85 16.16
N SER A 517 13.70 -38.59 15.81
CA SER A 517 15.06 -38.31 16.28
C SER A 517 15.80 -37.37 15.31
N ASN A 518 16.82 -36.64 15.80
CA ASN A 518 17.66 -35.79 14.93
C ASN A 518 18.31 -36.59 13.78
N ALA A 519 18.63 -37.87 13.98
CA ALA A 519 19.19 -38.73 12.95
C ALA A 519 18.17 -39.10 11.86
N SER A 520 16.92 -39.39 12.24
CA SER A 520 15.83 -39.65 11.28
C SER A 520 15.41 -38.42 10.50
N LEU A 521 15.48 -37.23 11.12
CA LEU A 521 15.21 -35.95 10.45
C LEU A 521 16.34 -35.55 9.49
N ALA A 522 17.61 -35.77 9.86
CA ALA A 522 18.75 -35.54 8.98
C ALA A 522 18.76 -36.48 7.75
N ALA A 523 18.36 -37.75 7.94
CA ALA A 523 18.16 -38.68 6.84
C ALA A 523 16.99 -38.28 5.92
N ALA A 524 16.02 -37.52 6.45
CA ALA A 524 14.87 -37.03 5.71
C ALA A 524 15.11 -35.71 4.95
N SER A 525 15.91 -34.79 5.50
CA SER A 525 16.32 -33.55 4.80
C SER A 525 17.36 -33.77 3.71
N ALA A 526 18.13 -34.86 3.75
CA ALA A 526 19.19 -35.15 2.78
C ALA A 526 18.65 -35.68 1.42
N GLY A 527 17.52 -35.15 0.94
CA GLY A 527 16.90 -35.54 -0.34
C GLY A 527 16.39 -36.98 -0.43
N ASN A 528 16.65 -37.82 0.59
CA ASN A 528 16.48 -39.27 0.52
C ASN A 528 15.06 -39.77 0.83
N VAL A 529 14.25 -38.98 1.52
CA VAL A 529 12.93 -39.45 1.94
C VAL A 529 11.90 -39.36 0.81
N MET A 530 11.98 -38.33 -0.06
CA MET A 530 11.21 -38.24 -1.32
C MET A 530 11.59 -39.34 -2.32
N ALA A 531 12.81 -39.87 -2.23
CA ALA A 531 13.27 -41.01 -3.04
C ALA A 531 12.76 -42.38 -2.52
N SER A 532 12.28 -42.46 -1.26
CA SER A 532 11.97 -43.73 -0.58
C SER A 532 10.51 -44.20 -0.72
N ASP A 533 9.55 -43.30 -0.97
CA ASP A 533 8.18 -43.67 -1.36
C ASP A 533 7.72 -42.85 -2.57
N PRO A 534 7.71 -43.46 -3.78
CA PRO A 534 7.26 -42.84 -5.04
C PRO A 534 5.86 -42.22 -4.99
N ARG A 535 5.03 -42.58 -4.00
CA ARG A 535 3.64 -42.12 -3.88
C ARG A 535 3.51 -40.81 -3.09
N LEU A 536 4.56 -40.41 -2.36
CA LEU A 536 4.54 -39.23 -1.49
C LEU A 536 5.12 -37.98 -2.16
N SER A 537 5.71 -38.13 -3.36
CA SER A 537 6.11 -37.03 -4.24
C SER A 537 5.99 -37.44 -5.71
N ALA A 538 4.78 -37.29 -6.24
CA ALA A 538 4.47 -37.65 -7.61
C ALA A 538 3.85 -36.46 -8.35
N CYS A 539 4.22 -36.27 -9.59
CA CYS A 539 3.64 -35.23 -10.43
C CYS A 539 3.51 -35.79 -11.85
N SER A 540 2.56 -35.28 -12.61
CA SER A 540 2.44 -35.66 -14.02
C SER A 540 1.94 -34.49 -14.85
N GLY A 541 2.45 -34.40 -16.07
CA GLY A 541 2.15 -33.32 -17.01
C GLY A 541 1.85 -33.87 -18.40
N VAL A 542 0.91 -33.23 -19.10
CA VAL A 542 0.54 -33.59 -20.47
C VAL A 542 0.24 -32.34 -21.29
N ALA A 543 0.84 -32.24 -22.49
CA ALA A 543 0.62 -31.13 -23.40
C ALA A 543 0.10 -31.60 -24.74
N PHE A 544 -0.89 -30.88 -25.30
CA PHE A 544 -1.48 -31.14 -26.61
C PHE A 544 -1.39 -29.87 -27.46
N TRP A 545 -0.98 -29.97 -28.72
CA TRP A 545 -0.94 -28.85 -29.68
C TRP A 545 -1.04 -29.33 -31.13
N GLY A 546 -1.14 -28.41 -32.09
CA GLY A 546 -1.22 -28.78 -33.52
C GLY A 546 -2.35 -29.79 -33.79
N ASP A 547 -2.04 -30.91 -34.44
CA ASP A 547 -3.03 -31.94 -34.80
C ASP A 547 -3.69 -32.67 -33.61
N TYR A 548 -3.25 -32.39 -32.38
CA TYR A 548 -3.82 -32.97 -31.16
C TYR A 548 -4.81 -32.03 -30.45
N SER A 549 -4.83 -30.74 -30.79
CA SER A 549 -5.80 -29.77 -30.28
C SER A 549 -6.84 -29.39 -31.33
N ALA A 550 -8.00 -28.94 -30.87
CA ALA A 550 -9.12 -28.61 -31.73
C ALA A 550 -8.86 -27.36 -32.60
N ASP A 551 -8.04 -26.44 -32.11
CA ASP A 551 -7.74 -25.15 -32.73
C ASP A 551 -6.25 -24.96 -33.05
N GLY A 552 -5.43 -26.00 -32.85
CA GLY A 552 -3.99 -25.97 -33.04
C GLY A 552 -3.20 -25.33 -31.89
N LYS A 553 -3.84 -24.69 -30.92
CA LYS A 553 -3.16 -24.07 -29.76
C LYS A 553 -2.54 -25.13 -28.85
N LEU A 554 -1.56 -24.71 -28.06
CA LEU A 554 -0.99 -25.53 -27.00
C LEU A 554 -1.80 -25.45 -25.72
N TYR A 555 -2.21 -26.61 -25.21
CA TYR A 555 -2.85 -26.81 -23.90
C TYR A 555 -1.96 -27.72 -23.05
N PHE A 556 -1.49 -27.19 -21.92
CA PHE A 556 -0.69 -27.97 -20.96
C PHE A 556 -1.53 -28.25 -19.71
N GLY A 557 -1.60 -29.50 -19.27
CA GLY A 557 -2.25 -29.92 -18.03
C GLY A 557 -1.26 -30.53 -17.05
N ARG A 558 -1.38 -30.21 -15.76
CA ARG A 558 -0.56 -30.72 -14.66
C ARG A 558 -1.41 -31.28 -13.54
N ASN A 559 -0.98 -32.42 -13.01
CA ASN A 559 -1.38 -32.99 -11.72
C ASN A 559 -0.23 -32.85 -10.73
N TRP A 560 -0.48 -32.23 -9.58
CA TRP A 560 0.45 -32.18 -8.46
C TRP A 560 -0.01 -33.12 -7.34
N ASP A 561 0.68 -34.25 -7.20
CA ASP A 561 0.31 -35.37 -6.35
C ASP A 561 1.26 -35.50 -5.14
N MET A 562 0.82 -34.96 -4.00
CA MET A 562 1.61 -34.87 -2.76
C MET A 562 0.74 -35.31 -1.58
N VAL A 563 1.13 -35.11 -0.33
CA VAL A 563 0.31 -35.60 0.80
C VAL A 563 -1.01 -34.84 0.91
N LYS A 564 -2.08 -35.32 0.25
CA LYS A 564 -3.38 -34.63 0.12
C LYS A 564 -4.01 -34.31 1.47
N SER A 565 -3.97 -35.25 2.40
CA SER A 565 -4.51 -35.07 3.75
C SER A 565 -3.82 -33.94 4.53
N LEU A 566 -2.57 -33.62 4.18
CA LEU A 566 -1.78 -32.59 4.83
C LEU A 566 -1.96 -31.23 4.15
N LEU A 567 -1.99 -31.21 2.81
CA LEU A 567 -1.83 -29.98 2.04
C LEU A 567 -3.13 -29.37 1.51
N VAL A 568 -4.20 -30.15 1.32
CA VAL A 568 -5.53 -29.59 0.94
C VAL A 568 -5.97 -28.47 1.89
N PRO A 569 -5.80 -28.62 3.21
CA PRO A 569 -6.13 -27.52 4.12
C PRO A 569 -5.32 -26.23 3.93
N TYR A 570 -4.18 -26.24 3.23
CA TYR A 570 -3.36 -25.04 2.94
C TYR A 570 -3.73 -24.38 1.61
N LEU A 571 -4.63 -24.98 0.81
CA LEU A 571 -5.11 -24.40 -0.45
C LEU A 571 -5.68 -22.97 -0.34
N PRO A 572 -6.32 -22.54 0.77
CA PRO A 572 -6.71 -21.13 0.95
C PRO A 572 -5.55 -20.13 0.93
N TYR A 573 -4.33 -20.60 1.18
CA TYR A 573 -3.11 -19.80 1.18
C TYR A 573 -2.30 -19.96 -0.11
N MET A 574 -2.75 -20.79 -1.06
CA MET A 574 -2.11 -20.88 -2.36
C MET A 574 -2.35 -19.58 -3.13
N THR A 575 -1.28 -18.99 -3.64
CA THR A 575 -1.26 -17.65 -4.21
C THR A 575 -0.66 -17.69 -5.60
N LEU A 576 -1.28 -17.01 -6.56
CA LEU A 576 -0.65 -16.70 -7.84
C LEU A 576 -0.06 -15.29 -7.75
N ALA A 577 1.24 -15.18 -7.52
CA ALA A 577 1.91 -13.88 -7.44
C ALA A 577 2.48 -13.50 -8.81
N VAL A 578 2.06 -12.36 -9.34
CA VAL A 578 2.61 -11.78 -10.56
C VAL A 578 3.64 -10.72 -10.18
N TYR A 579 4.90 -11.00 -10.49
CA TYR A 579 6.05 -10.16 -10.19
C TYR A 579 6.45 -9.34 -11.42
N HIS A 580 6.51 -8.02 -11.27
CA HIS A 580 6.98 -7.06 -12.27
C HIS A 580 8.27 -6.38 -11.79
N PRO A 581 9.43 -7.06 -11.91
CA PRO A 581 10.69 -6.49 -11.47
C PRO A 581 11.10 -5.31 -12.35
N ASP A 582 11.91 -4.39 -11.81
CA ASP A 582 12.50 -3.25 -12.56
C ASP A 582 13.31 -3.68 -13.79
N SER A 583 13.75 -4.94 -13.83
CA SER A 583 14.50 -5.54 -14.94
C SER A 583 14.19 -7.03 -15.08
N GLY A 584 14.14 -7.51 -16.32
CA GLY A 584 13.76 -8.88 -16.66
C GLY A 584 12.31 -8.95 -17.13
N HIS A 585 11.78 -10.16 -17.24
CA HIS A 585 10.40 -10.43 -17.63
C HIS A 585 9.48 -10.43 -16.42
N SER A 586 8.20 -10.11 -16.62
CA SER A 586 7.19 -10.31 -15.59
C SER A 586 6.85 -11.79 -15.45
N VAL A 587 6.63 -12.28 -14.23
CA VAL A 587 6.39 -13.72 -13.97
C VAL A 587 5.20 -13.91 -13.06
N ALA A 588 4.20 -14.67 -13.51
CA ALA A 588 3.13 -15.22 -12.69
C ALA A 588 3.58 -16.57 -12.10
N ASN A 589 3.80 -16.62 -10.78
CA ASN A 589 4.22 -17.80 -10.04
C ASN A 589 3.08 -18.34 -9.18
N LEU A 590 2.74 -19.62 -9.33
CA LEU A 590 1.79 -20.29 -8.44
C LEU A 590 2.58 -20.91 -7.27
N GLU A 591 2.39 -20.37 -6.08
CA GLU A 591 3.23 -20.64 -4.90
C GLU A 591 2.38 -20.79 -3.63
N TRP A 592 2.96 -21.39 -2.59
CA TRP A 592 2.39 -21.29 -1.25
C TRP A 592 2.75 -19.93 -0.66
N VAL A 593 1.87 -19.37 0.18
CA VAL A 593 2.07 -18.02 0.72
C VAL A 593 3.45 -17.83 1.36
N GLY A 594 4.19 -16.82 0.92
CA GLY A 594 5.51 -16.47 1.46
C GLY A 594 6.69 -17.31 0.94
N GLU A 595 6.44 -18.26 0.03
CA GLU A 595 7.51 -18.94 -0.69
C GLU A 595 8.15 -18.04 -1.76
N VAL A 596 9.44 -18.26 -2.03
CA VAL A 596 10.21 -17.49 -3.02
C VAL A 596 10.94 -18.41 -4.02
N TYR A 597 10.24 -19.44 -4.47
CA TYR A 597 10.68 -20.38 -5.51
C TYR A 597 9.49 -20.83 -6.37
N THR A 598 9.74 -21.51 -7.49
CA THR A 598 8.67 -21.93 -8.40
C THR A 598 8.65 -23.43 -8.66
N GLU A 599 7.44 -23.96 -8.75
CA GLU A 599 7.17 -25.25 -9.37
C GLU A 599 6.21 -25.14 -10.56
N THR A 600 5.45 -24.04 -10.68
CA THR A 600 4.53 -23.76 -11.78
C THR A 600 4.51 -22.25 -12.03
N ALA A 601 4.91 -21.82 -13.21
CA ALA A 601 4.93 -20.40 -13.55
C ALA A 601 4.66 -20.14 -15.04
N MET A 602 4.25 -18.91 -15.35
CA MET A 602 4.19 -18.38 -16.71
C MET A 602 4.80 -16.98 -16.72
N ASN A 603 5.59 -16.62 -17.73
CA ASN A 603 6.10 -15.25 -17.89
C ASN A 603 5.36 -14.46 -18.98
N ASP A 604 5.64 -13.16 -19.07
CA ASP A 604 5.04 -12.24 -20.04
C ASP A 604 5.45 -12.50 -21.52
N GLN A 605 6.35 -13.45 -21.76
CA GLN A 605 6.66 -13.96 -23.11
C GLN A 605 5.83 -15.19 -23.47
N GLY A 606 4.98 -15.66 -22.57
CA GLY A 606 4.15 -16.84 -22.75
C GLY A 606 4.94 -18.13 -22.58
N LEU A 607 6.12 -18.09 -21.96
CA LEU A 607 6.78 -19.31 -21.50
C LEU A 607 6.04 -19.81 -20.26
N PHE A 608 5.56 -21.04 -20.30
CA PHE A 608 5.02 -21.78 -19.18
C PHE A 608 6.02 -22.83 -18.72
N LEU A 609 6.15 -23.01 -17.41
CA LEU A 609 7.06 -23.98 -16.80
C LEU A 609 6.35 -24.75 -15.70
N GLU A 610 6.62 -26.05 -15.61
CA GLU A 610 6.24 -26.87 -14.47
C GLU A 610 7.32 -27.89 -14.10
N LEU A 611 7.37 -28.29 -12.82
CA LEU A 611 8.37 -29.17 -12.21
C LEU A 611 7.80 -30.50 -11.73
N ASN A 612 8.48 -31.60 -12.09
CA ASN A 612 8.32 -32.94 -11.51
C ASN A 612 9.63 -33.41 -10.82
N ASN A 613 9.51 -34.20 -9.75
CA ASN A 613 10.66 -34.86 -9.11
C ASN A 613 11.32 -35.88 -10.09
N GLY A 614 12.65 -35.87 -10.17
CA GLY A 614 13.45 -36.78 -11.01
C GLY A 614 14.46 -37.65 -10.25
N GLN A 615 14.45 -37.66 -8.92
CA GLN A 615 15.39 -38.41 -8.10
C GLN A 615 15.22 -39.94 -8.22
N GLN A 616 14.09 -40.42 -8.73
CA GLN A 616 13.92 -41.82 -9.11
C GLN A 616 14.89 -42.23 -10.24
N ALA A 617 15.13 -41.31 -11.18
CA ALA A 617 16.04 -41.53 -12.30
C ALA A 617 17.51 -41.37 -11.89
N ASP A 618 17.81 -40.39 -11.04
CA ASP A 618 19.14 -40.12 -10.49
C ASP A 618 19.03 -39.55 -9.08
N ALA A 619 19.27 -40.41 -8.08
CA ALA A 619 19.12 -40.11 -6.66
C ALA A 619 20.30 -39.32 -6.07
N ALA A 620 21.30 -38.95 -6.89
CA ALA A 620 22.46 -38.21 -6.39
C ALA A 620 22.07 -36.80 -5.93
N HIS A 621 22.58 -36.44 -4.75
CA HIS A 621 22.49 -35.10 -4.16
C HIS A 621 23.89 -34.49 -4.07
N TYR A 622 24.02 -33.20 -4.43
CA TYR A 622 25.28 -32.47 -4.35
C TYR A 622 25.14 -31.20 -3.51
N GLU A 623 25.72 -31.23 -2.31
CA GLU A 623 25.78 -30.07 -1.43
C GLU A 623 26.49 -28.88 -2.10
N GLY A 624 26.01 -27.66 -1.84
CA GLY A 624 26.57 -26.42 -2.36
C GLY A 624 26.19 -26.06 -3.80
N ARG A 625 25.39 -26.90 -4.47
CA ARG A 625 24.73 -26.53 -5.72
C ARG A 625 23.42 -25.79 -5.46
N PRO A 626 22.97 -24.94 -6.40
CA PRO A 626 21.76 -24.17 -6.20
C PRO A 626 20.53 -25.09 -6.09
N PHE A 627 19.61 -24.72 -5.22
CA PHE A 627 18.30 -25.36 -5.14
C PHE A 627 17.53 -25.10 -6.43
N ALA A 628 17.12 -26.18 -7.12
CA ALA A 628 16.59 -26.12 -8.47
C ALA A 628 15.35 -25.21 -8.58
N ALA A 629 14.40 -25.32 -7.66
CA ALA A 629 13.14 -24.57 -7.72
C ALA A 629 13.35 -23.04 -7.65
N VAL A 630 14.39 -22.58 -6.93
CA VAL A 630 14.78 -21.16 -6.90
C VAL A 630 15.39 -20.74 -8.25
N LYS A 631 16.21 -21.62 -8.86
CA LYS A 631 16.81 -21.34 -10.18
C LYS A 631 15.80 -21.30 -11.31
N LEU A 632 14.75 -22.10 -11.24
CA LEU A 632 13.69 -22.06 -12.25
C LEU A 632 12.98 -20.70 -12.26
N LEU A 633 12.84 -20.06 -11.10
CA LEU A 633 12.28 -18.73 -11.03
C LEU A 633 13.22 -17.69 -11.67
N ASP A 634 14.55 -17.83 -11.51
CA ASP A 634 15.53 -17.05 -12.29
C ASP A 634 15.32 -17.24 -13.80
N PHE A 635 15.17 -18.49 -14.26
CA PHE A 635 14.99 -18.78 -15.69
C PHE A 635 13.76 -18.08 -16.26
N MET A 636 12.66 -18.02 -15.50
CA MET A 636 11.43 -17.34 -15.93
C MET A 636 11.59 -15.82 -16.04
N PHE A 637 12.37 -15.21 -15.14
CA PHE A 637 12.70 -13.78 -15.19
C PHE A 637 13.65 -13.45 -16.35
N ASP A 638 14.57 -14.36 -16.69
CA ASP A 638 15.68 -14.07 -17.60
C ASP A 638 15.40 -14.52 -19.06
N SER A 639 14.53 -15.50 -19.27
CA SER A 639 14.33 -16.12 -20.59
C SER A 639 13.20 -15.48 -21.41
N SER A 640 13.52 -15.08 -22.64
CA SER A 640 12.54 -14.59 -23.60
C SER A 640 11.92 -15.68 -24.47
N ASP A 641 12.66 -16.77 -24.70
CA ASP A 641 12.23 -17.85 -25.57
C ASP A 641 12.77 -19.24 -25.15
N MET A 642 12.38 -20.26 -25.91
CA MET A 642 12.82 -21.64 -25.70
C MET A 642 14.34 -21.86 -25.85
N ASN A 643 15.05 -20.98 -26.59
CA ASN A 643 16.49 -21.08 -26.74
C ASN A 643 17.23 -20.52 -25.52
N ASP A 644 16.71 -19.46 -24.89
CA ASP A 644 17.19 -18.99 -23.59
C ASP A 644 17.07 -20.11 -22.56
N ILE A 645 15.87 -20.68 -22.40
CA ILE A 645 15.63 -21.81 -21.49
C ILE A 645 16.59 -22.98 -21.77
N TYR A 646 16.79 -23.32 -23.04
CA TYR A 646 17.73 -24.38 -23.39
C TYR A 646 19.18 -24.05 -22.97
N ARG A 647 19.61 -22.79 -23.06
CA ARG A 647 20.93 -22.38 -22.57
C ARG A 647 21.01 -22.52 -21.05
N GLU A 648 20.01 -22.01 -20.34
CA GLU A 648 19.94 -22.04 -18.88
C GLU A 648 20.14 -23.46 -18.30
N PHE A 649 19.43 -24.45 -18.86
CA PHE A 649 19.57 -25.85 -18.45
C PHE A 649 20.93 -26.48 -18.78
N ASN A 650 21.62 -26.00 -19.82
CA ASN A 650 22.94 -26.51 -20.20
C ASN A 650 24.09 -25.83 -19.44
N THR A 651 23.84 -24.66 -18.83
CA THR A 651 24.85 -23.92 -18.05
C THR A 651 24.68 -24.08 -16.54
N THR A 652 23.57 -24.69 -16.10
CA THR A 652 23.25 -24.85 -14.68
C THR A 652 23.14 -26.33 -14.32
N LEU A 653 23.80 -26.74 -13.23
CA LEU A 653 23.63 -28.05 -12.61
C LEU A 653 22.85 -27.93 -11.29
N PRO A 654 21.83 -28.76 -11.07
CA PRO A 654 21.00 -28.69 -9.87
C PRO A 654 21.64 -29.49 -8.71
N SER A 655 21.18 -29.21 -7.49
CA SER A 655 21.51 -30.03 -6.30
C SER A 655 20.97 -31.45 -6.40
N ASP A 656 19.77 -31.60 -6.97
CA ASP A 656 18.99 -32.83 -7.10
C ASP A 656 18.44 -32.97 -8.52
N SER A 657 18.00 -34.18 -8.89
CA SER A 657 17.49 -34.43 -10.24
C SER A 657 16.00 -34.13 -10.38
N TYR A 658 15.62 -33.51 -11.50
CA TYR A 658 14.25 -33.09 -11.80
C TYR A 658 13.87 -33.38 -13.26
N LEU A 659 12.56 -33.39 -13.54
CA LEU A 659 12.05 -33.25 -14.90
C LEU A 659 11.28 -31.95 -14.97
N ILE A 660 11.73 -31.03 -15.81
CA ILE A 660 11.09 -29.72 -15.96
C ILE A 660 10.45 -29.62 -17.32
N GLN A 661 9.19 -29.25 -17.35
CA GLN A 661 8.41 -29.14 -18.58
C GLN A 661 8.25 -27.67 -18.89
N VAL A 662 8.63 -27.29 -20.10
CA VAL A 662 8.53 -25.91 -20.56
C VAL A 662 7.73 -25.90 -21.85
N ALA A 663 6.76 -25.00 -21.94
CA ALA A 663 5.91 -24.82 -23.10
C ALA A 663 5.82 -23.35 -23.51
N ASP A 664 5.74 -23.09 -24.81
CA ASP A 664 5.34 -21.80 -25.36
C ASP A 664 4.07 -22.00 -26.21
N GLN A 665 3.67 -21.00 -26.99
CA GLN A 665 2.52 -21.13 -27.89
C GLN A 665 2.70 -22.17 -29.01
N ASN A 666 3.94 -22.61 -29.29
CA ASN A 666 4.28 -23.43 -30.45
C ASN A 666 4.59 -24.89 -30.08
N ALA A 667 5.20 -25.12 -28.92
CA ALA A 667 5.70 -26.44 -28.54
C ALA A 667 5.87 -26.59 -27.02
N ALA A 668 5.87 -27.85 -26.57
CA ALA A 668 6.29 -28.24 -25.23
C ALA A 668 7.51 -29.18 -25.28
N TYR A 669 8.41 -28.99 -24.32
CA TYR A 669 9.60 -29.80 -24.10
C TYR A 669 9.66 -30.27 -22.64
N SER A 670 10.22 -31.46 -22.42
CA SER A 670 10.65 -31.95 -21.12
C SER A 670 12.18 -31.90 -21.05
N TYR A 671 12.70 -31.16 -20.10
CA TYR A 671 14.09 -31.10 -19.70
C TYR A 671 14.31 -32.10 -18.56
N GLU A 672 14.85 -33.26 -18.91
CA GLU A 672 15.30 -34.26 -17.94
C GLU A 672 16.63 -33.77 -17.38
N TRP A 673 16.63 -33.26 -16.15
CA TRP A 673 17.73 -32.52 -15.53
C TRP A 673 18.36 -33.37 -14.42
N SER A 674 19.39 -34.14 -14.77
CA SER A 674 20.13 -34.98 -13.84
C SER A 674 21.18 -34.16 -13.11
N SER A 675 21.26 -34.36 -11.79
CA SER A 675 22.32 -33.79 -10.97
C SER A 675 23.70 -34.37 -11.33
N THR A 676 23.77 -35.61 -11.81
CA THR A 676 25.03 -36.25 -12.22
C THR A 676 25.42 -35.96 -13.67
N MET A 677 24.46 -35.96 -14.59
CA MET A 677 24.69 -36.04 -16.04
C MET A 677 24.34 -34.77 -16.82
N GLY A 678 23.79 -33.76 -16.15
CA GLY A 678 23.31 -32.52 -16.78
C GLY A 678 21.90 -32.66 -17.36
N ALA A 679 21.53 -31.73 -18.25
CA ALA A 679 20.21 -31.70 -18.85
C ALA A 679 20.14 -32.38 -20.22
N ARG A 680 19.01 -33.01 -20.50
CA ARG A 680 18.61 -33.42 -21.85
C ARG A 680 17.22 -32.87 -22.16
N ARG A 681 17.09 -32.22 -23.32
CA ARG A 681 15.80 -31.78 -23.85
C ARG A 681 15.14 -32.88 -24.68
N ARG A 682 13.90 -33.23 -24.33
CA ARG A 682 13.01 -34.13 -25.06
C ARG A 682 11.76 -33.37 -25.48
N SER A 683 11.33 -33.58 -26.71
CA SER A 683 9.94 -33.44 -27.13
C SER A 683 9.66 -34.75 -27.83
N GLU A 684 8.58 -35.45 -27.51
CA GLU A 684 8.33 -36.77 -28.11
C GLU A 684 7.99 -36.61 -29.62
N ASN A 685 9.04 -36.48 -30.43
CA ASN A 685 9.14 -36.52 -31.89
C ASN A 685 8.07 -35.75 -32.72
N VAL A 686 7.82 -34.47 -32.38
CA VAL A 686 7.20 -33.37 -33.19
C VAL A 686 6.09 -33.85 -34.15
N SER A 687 4.81 -33.90 -33.75
CA SER A 687 3.99 -32.70 -33.57
C SER A 687 2.77 -33.00 -32.72
N GLY A 688 2.63 -32.30 -31.59
CA GLY A 688 1.36 -32.12 -30.92
C GLY A 688 1.14 -32.82 -29.59
N LEU A 689 2.08 -33.65 -29.08
CA LEU A 689 1.90 -34.32 -27.79
C LEU A 689 3.19 -34.38 -26.96
N LEU A 690 3.08 -34.10 -25.66
CA LEU A 690 4.11 -34.38 -24.66
C LEU A 690 3.45 -35.05 -23.45
N VAL A 691 3.98 -36.19 -22.99
CA VAL A 691 3.57 -36.82 -21.73
C VAL A 691 4.76 -36.93 -20.79
N THR A 692 4.54 -36.60 -19.52
CA THR A 692 5.56 -36.58 -18.47
C THR A 692 5.01 -37.09 -17.14
N TYR A 693 5.92 -37.60 -16.32
CA TYR A 693 5.70 -38.13 -14.98
C TYR A 693 7.06 -38.10 -14.25
N ASN A 694 7.30 -38.97 -13.26
CA ASN A 694 8.49 -38.92 -12.40
C ASN A 694 9.68 -39.79 -12.84
N SER A 695 9.67 -40.38 -14.04
CA SER A 695 10.86 -41.08 -14.57
C SER A 695 11.33 -40.49 -15.89
N PHE A 696 12.65 -40.50 -16.10
CA PHE A 696 13.27 -40.16 -17.39
C PHE A 696 12.86 -41.19 -18.44
N VAL A 697 12.68 -40.74 -19.68
CA VAL A 697 12.08 -41.56 -20.74
C VAL A 697 13.15 -42.09 -21.71
N PRO A 698 13.28 -43.42 -21.89
CA PRO A 698 14.24 -43.98 -22.86
C PRO A 698 13.79 -43.78 -24.33
N PRO A 699 14.71 -43.91 -25.30
CA PRO A 699 16.12 -44.29 -25.16
C PRO A 699 16.95 -43.15 -24.55
N TYR A 700 17.94 -43.46 -23.71
CA TYR A 700 18.84 -42.48 -23.10
C TYR A 700 20.02 -42.15 -24.04
N PRO A 701 20.71 -41.01 -23.86
CA PRO A 701 22.03 -40.83 -24.48
C PRO A 701 22.96 -41.96 -24.04
N ALA A 702 23.87 -42.39 -24.92
CA ALA A 702 24.80 -43.48 -24.61
C ALA A 702 25.64 -43.22 -23.33
N SER A 703 25.94 -41.95 -23.02
CA SER A 703 26.65 -41.58 -21.80
C SER A 703 25.83 -41.75 -20.52
N TRP A 704 24.51 -41.83 -20.61
CA TRP A 704 23.58 -41.96 -19.47
C TRP A 704 23.22 -43.42 -19.18
N GLU A 705 23.47 -44.34 -20.12
CA GLU A 705 23.18 -45.76 -19.97
C GLU A 705 23.96 -46.37 -18.81
N GLY A 706 23.26 -47.04 -17.89
CA GLY A 706 23.86 -47.66 -16.69
C GLY A 706 24.19 -46.68 -15.56
N VAL A 707 24.06 -45.37 -15.79
CA VAL A 707 24.15 -44.33 -14.74
C VAL A 707 22.75 -43.92 -14.29
N ILE A 708 21.85 -43.68 -15.25
CA ILE A 708 20.45 -43.34 -14.99
C ILE A 708 19.64 -44.62 -14.79
N ASN A 709 18.80 -44.62 -13.76
CA ASN A 709 17.92 -45.74 -13.46
C ASN A 709 16.89 -45.95 -14.59
N PRO A 710 16.49 -47.21 -14.87
CA PRO A 710 15.39 -47.47 -15.79
C PRO A 710 14.08 -46.87 -15.25
N PRO A 711 13.13 -46.52 -16.14
CA PRO A 711 11.85 -45.99 -15.70
C PRO A 711 11.09 -46.99 -14.84
N THR A 712 10.30 -46.49 -13.89
CA THR A 712 9.42 -47.32 -13.07
C THR A 712 8.53 -48.19 -13.97
N PRO A 713 8.42 -49.50 -13.71
CA PRO A 713 7.61 -50.39 -14.54
C PRO A 713 6.15 -49.91 -14.64
N THR A 714 5.53 -50.08 -15.80
CA THR A 714 4.14 -49.63 -16.04
C THR A 714 3.12 -50.29 -15.10
N ALA A 715 3.42 -51.48 -14.58
CA ALA A 715 2.58 -52.14 -13.58
C ALA A 715 2.53 -51.37 -12.25
N ASP A 716 3.59 -50.62 -11.93
CA ASP A 716 3.75 -49.87 -10.69
C ASP A 716 3.36 -48.39 -10.88
N ASP A 717 3.66 -47.80 -12.04
CA ASP A 717 3.18 -46.46 -12.44
C ASP A 717 2.68 -46.44 -13.89
N MET A 718 1.35 -46.43 -14.04
CA MET A 718 0.66 -46.48 -15.33
C MET A 718 0.31 -45.11 -15.93
N ARG A 719 0.56 -43.99 -15.22
CA ARG A 719 0.06 -42.66 -15.60
C ARG A 719 0.50 -42.25 -17.00
N ARG A 720 1.79 -42.45 -17.34
CA ARG A 720 2.29 -42.14 -18.68
C ARG A 720 1.64 -42.99 -19.76
N ALA A 721 1.51 -44.30 -19.54
CA ALA A 721 0.88 -45.21 -20.50
C ALA A 721 -0.60 -44.87 -20.73
N ASN A 722 -1.30 -44.50 -19.66
CA ASN A 722 -2.67 -44.04 -19.68
C ASN A 722 -2.85 -42.76 -20.49
N PHE A 723 -2.06 -41.72 -20.22
CA PHE A 723 -2.12 -40.48 -21.00
C PHE A 723 -1.81 -40.72 -22.48
N LEU A 724 -0.81 -41.53 -22.81
CA LEU A 724 -0.52 -41.88 -24.21
C LEU A 724 -1.69 -42.60 -24.89
N LYS A 725 -2.37 -43.50 -24.17
CA LYS A 725 -3.55 -44.21 -24.67
C LYS A 725 -4.73 -43.26 -24.89
N LEU A 726 -5.02 -42.40 -23.92
CA LEU A 726 -6.12 -41.42 -24.01
C LEU A 726 -5.85 -40.41 -25.13
N ALA A 727 -4.65 -39.85 -25.20
CA ALA A 727 -4.27 -38.86 -26.20
C ALA A 727 -4.39 -39.37 -27.64
N ASN A 728 -4.29 -40.68 -27.86
CA ASN A 728 -4.45 -41.31 -29.17
C ASN A 728 -5.83 -41.96 -29.38
N SER A 729 -6.76 -41.79 -28.44
CA SER A 729 -8.14 -42.28 -28.57
C SER A 729 -8.99 -41.36 -29.45
N PRO A 730 -10.07 -41.88 -30.06
CA PRO A 730 -11.02 -41.06 -30.82
C PRO A 730 -11.66 -39.93 -30.03
N GLU A 731 -11.67 -40.01 -28.69
CA GLU A 731 -12.29 -39.02 -27.82
C GLU A 731 -11.42 -37.77 -27.61
N TYR A 732 -10.09 -37.91 -27.60
CA TYR A 732 -9.17 -36.81 -27.27
C TYR A 732 -8.29 -36.37 -28.44
N LYS A 733 -7.98 -37.27 -29.38
CA LYS A 733 -7.09 -36.94 -30.49
C LYS A 733 -7.71 -35.86 -31.39
N GLY A 734 -7.04 -34.71 -31.51
CA GLY A 734 -7.50 -33.57 -32.31
C GLY A 734 -8.71 -32.84 -31.72
N GLN A 735 -9.03 -33.11 -30.45
CA GLN A 735 -10.17 -32.51 -29.75
C GLN A 735 -9.74 -31.69 -28.54
N MET A 736 -8.44 -31.55 -28.26
CA MET A 736 -8.02 -30.88 -27.04
C MET A 736 -8.40 -29.40 -27.04
N GLU A 737 -9.05 -29.02 -25.94
CA GLU A 737 -9.44 -27.67 -25.53
C GLU A 737 -9.49 -27.66 -24.00
N VAL A 738 -9.77 -26.50 -23.38
CA VAL A 738 -9.80 -26.38 -21.91
C VAL A 738 -10.74 -27.40 -21.26
N GLU A 739 -11.99 -27.52 -21.73
CA GLU A 739 -12.97 -28.43 -21.13
C GLU A 739 -12.58 -29.91 -21.30
N LYS A 740 -11.95 -30.26 -22.43
CA LYS A 740 -11.40 -31.60 -22.63
C LYS A 740 -10.21 -31.88 -21.73
N MET A 741 -9.35 -30.90 -21.47
CA MET A 741 -8.24 -31.05 -20.53
C MET A 741 -8.76 -31.24 -19.10
N LYS A 742 -9.78 -30.46 -18.68
CA LYS A 742 -10.44 -30.65 -17.36
C LYS A 742 -10.97 -32.07 -17.19
N GLN A 743 -11.63 -32.61 -18.23
CA GLN A 743 -12.09 -34.00 -18.25
C GLN A 743 -10.92 -34.97 -18.12
N LEU A 744 -9.89 -34.83 -18.96
CA LEU A 744 -8.71 -35.70 -18.97
C LEU A 744 -8.02 -35.77 -17.60
N LEU A 745 -7.80 -34.61 -16.97
CA LEU A 745 -7.13 -34.52 -15.67
C LEU A 745 -7.97 -35.07 -14.52
N SER A 746 -9.30 -35.12 -14.65
CA SER A 746 -10.17 -35.69 -13.61
C SER A 746 -10.16 -37.23 -13.55
N ILE A 747 -9.60 -37.91 -14.55
CA ILE A 747 -9.62 -39.38 -14.63
C ILE A 747 -8.56 -39.96 -13.70
N GLY A 748 -8.97 -40.82 -12.77
CA GLY A 748 -8.07 -41.50 -11.85
C GLY A 748 -7.10 -42.43 -12.58
N TYR A 749 -5.88 -42.58 -12.06
CA TYR A 749 -4.86 -43.41 -12.71
C TYR A 749 -5.28 -44.88 -12.89
N ARG A 750 -6.06 -45.45 -11.97
CA ARG A 750 -6.60 -46.83 -12.11
C ARG A 750 -7.76 -46.94 -13.08
N GLU A 751 -8.37 -45.81 -13.44
CA GLU A 751 -9.49 -45.73 -14.39
C GLU A 751 -8.99 -45.45 -15.82
N GLY A 752 -7.67 -45.37 -16.01
CA GLY A 752 -7.04 -45.13 -17.30
C GLY A 752 -6.59 -43.69 -17.51
N GLY A 753 -6.57 -42.85 -16.47
CA GLY A 753 -6.07 -41.46 -16.49
C GLY A 753 -4.73 -41.27 -15.80
N GLY A 754 -4.48 -40.06 -15.27
CA GLY A 754 -3.20 -39.70 -14.65
C GLY A 754 -3.28 -39.19 -13.22
N MET A 755 -4.48 -38.99 -12.66
CA MET A 755 -4.64 -38.41 -11.33
C MET A 755 -4.41 -39.47 -10.24
N LEU A 756 -3.48 -39.22 -9.31
CA LEU A 756 -3.30 -40.06 -8.13
C LEU A 756 -4.31 -39.68 -7.04
N PRO A 757 -4.62 -40.58 -6.08
CA PRO A 757 -5.54 -40.29 -4.99
C PRO A 757 -5.10 -39.12 -4.11
N ASP A 758 -3.78 -38.93 -4.06
CA ASP A 758 -3.05 -37.90 -3.33
C ASP A 758 -2.87 -36.60 -4.14
N ASN A 759 -3.59 -36.43 -5.25
CA ASN A 759 -3.62 -35.13 -5.94
C ASN A 759 -4.09 -34.02 -4.97
N VAL A 760 -3.38 -32.89 -4.95
CA VAL A 760 -3.71 -31.72 -4.13
C VAL A 760 -4.29 -30.60 -4.99
N TYR A 761 -3.65 -30.32 -6.13
CA TYR A 761 -4.14 -29.34 -7.09
C TYR A 761 -3.77 -29.75 -8.53
N GLN A 762 -4.45 -29.10 -9.47
CA GLN A 762 -4.25 -29.26 -10.90
C GLN A 762 -4.17 -27.88 -11.56
N VAL A 763 -3.40 -27.79 -12.64
CA VAL A 763 -3.26 -26.58 -13.44
C VAL A 763 -3.45 -26.89 -14.91
N ILE A 764 -4.13 -25.99 -15.62
CA ILE A 764 -4.13 -25.96 -17.09
C ILE A 764 -3.55 -24.63 -17.53
N ALA A 765 -2.52 -24.65 -18.37
CA ALA A 765 -1.94 -23.46 -18.97
C ALA A 765 -2.20 -23.43 -20.48
N VAL A 766 -2.55 -22.25 -20.98
CA VAL A 766 -2.72 -21.97 -22.41
C VAL A 766 -1.80 -20.81 -22.78
N PRO A 767 -0.52 -21.09 -23.12
CA PRO A 767 0.48 -20.06 -23.40
C PRO A 767 0.06 -18.99 -24.42
N ALA A 768 -0.58 -19.40 -25.51
CA ALA A 768 -1.03 -18.48 -26.56
C ALA A 768 -2.07 -17.45 -26.07
N ASP A 769 -2.83 -17.81 -25.04
CA ASP A 769 -3.89 -16.97 -24.47
C ASP A 769 -3.46 -16.26 -23.19
N TYR A 770 -2.25 -16.53 -22.67
CA TYR A 770 -1.79 -16.09 -21.35
C TYR A 770 -2.81 -16.42 -20.25
N THR A 771 -3.34 -17.64 -20.27
CA THR A 771 -4.37 -18.07 -19.32
C THR A 771 -3.91 -19.26 -18.51
N MET A 772 -4.17 -19.23 -17.21
CA MET A 772 -4.01 -20.36 -16.31
C MET A 772 -5.36 -20.71 -15.69
N TRP A 773 -5.65 -22.00 -15.56
CA TRP A 773 -6.77 -22.52 -14.79
C TRP A 773 -6.23 -23.30 -13.61
N ILE A 774 -6.78 -23.05 -12.42
CA ILE A 774 -6.33 -23.67 -11.17
C ILE A 774 -7.50 -24.43 -10.56
N HIS A 775 -7.25 -25.66 -10.09
CA HIS A 775 -8.23 -26.47 -9.38
C HIS A 775 -7.61 -27.07 -8.13
N GLY A 776 -8.22 -26.84 -6.97
CA GLY A 776 -7.81 -27.42 -5.69
C GLY A 776 -8.72 -28.58 -5.31
N GLN A 777 -8.13 -29.75 -5.06
CA GLN A 777 -8.89 -30.96 -4.73
C GLN A 777 -9.67 -30.79 -3.43
N ASN A 778 -10.97 -31.09 -3.48
CA ASN A 778 -11.92 -30.90 -2.37
C ASN A 778 -12.00 -29.46 -1.84
N TYR A 779 -11.54 -28.47 -2.62
CA TYR A 779 -11.50 -27.07 -2.20
C TYR A 779 -12.22 -26.15 -3.18
N SER A 780 -11.91 -26.24 -4.48
CA SER A 780 -12.44 -25.33 -5.49
C SER A 780 -12.92 -26.06 -6.74
N GLY A 781 -13.70 -25.37 -7.58
CA GLY A 781 -13.87 -25.78 -8.99
C GLY A 781 -12.63 -25.45 -9.81
N TRP A 782 -12.75 -25.45 -11.13
CA TRP A 782 -11.73 -24.85 -12.00
C TRP A 782 -11.90 -23.34 -12.03
N GLU A 783 -10.85 -22.60 -11.68
CA GLU A 783 -10.85 -21.12 -11.64
C GLU A 783 -9.88 -20.55 -12.68
N GLU A 784 -10.39 -19.67 -13.53
CA GLU A 784 -9.63 -19.03 -14.59
C GLU A 784 -8.88 -17.79 -14.09
N VAL A 785 -7.62 -17.67 -14.48
CA VAL A 785 -6.80 -16.47 -14.34
C VAL A 785 -6.31 -16.04 -15.71
N ASP A 786 -6.90 -14.97 -16.24
CA ASP A 786 -6.44 -14.26 -17.43
C ASP A 786 -5.29 -13.34 -17.06
N LEU A 787 -4.08 -13.69 -17.50
CA LEU A 787 -2.85 -12.95 -17.20
C LEU A 787 -2.59 -11.82 -18.20
N LYS A 788 -3.31 -11.71 -19.32
CA LYS A 788 -3.06 -10.63 -20.30
C LYS A 788 -3.12 -9.24 -19.68
N PRO A 789 -4.15 -8.89 -18.88
CA PRO A 789 -4.22 -7.56 -18.28
C PRO A 789 -3.09 -7.30 -17.29
N LEU A 790 -2.63 -8.35 -16.58
CA LEU A 790 -1.56 -8.25 -15.59
C LEU A 790 -0.20 -8.09 -16.27
N PHE A 791 0.05 -8.80 -17.37
CA PHE A 791 1.27 -8.64 -18.17
C PHE A 791 1.25 -7.45 -19.14
N GLY A 792 0.17 -6.66 -19.19
CA GLY A 792 0.03 -5.53 -20.11
C GLY A 792 -0.01 -5.93 -21.60
N LYS A 793 -0.67 -7.05 -21.93
CA LYS A 793 -0.75 -7.62 -23.29
C LYS A 793 -2.06 -7.37 -24.01
#